data_AF-A0A7M3WAT5-F1
#
_entry.id   AF-A0A7M3WAT5-F1
#
_cell.length_a   1.000
_cell.length_b   1.000
_cell.length_c   1.000
_cell.angle_alpha   90.00
_cell.angle_beta   90.00
_cell.angle_gamma   90.00
#
_symmetry.space_group_name_H-M   'P 1'
#
loop_
_entity.id
_entity.type
_entity.pdbx_description
1 polymer ?
#
loop_
_entity_poly.entity_id
_entity_poly.type
_entity_poly.pdbx_seq_one_letter_code
_entity_poly.pdbx_strand_id
1 'polypeptide(L)'
;MVYGNGPVSTAGWSGIALAEPLSSLDNLIYLRGTGCGDTPDTDTVVDWHERWSRLGGSTFCFDTSITSSGVITPLVAPEYGLVDLLAWIDSATTSLHVHVYLMHEANLVQALINAQNRGVDVNVVLDYGDNWWPQYDLDTQRGMATELLAAGVDVKWFGDTGENPYAYIHSKVAVKDEQSVWIGSGNWKPSSHPAPGEEGNRDWGVLVDDSGLATMVLNHLAFDENEAKGHVTPVVASDAPAGWVMPTPEVIVGTTATGIDGDFEANLLVCPDNCINELVNMLDGAEEEILLSLQYLDMDWSWGWGENPIFAALEDAAQRGVRLRLILNGAYLDEDIQSAVDRFNEEWNFTMGYDVSSIVMSGNEQVTKLHNKGVIVDGEHVLVSSINWGDSALVRNREMGLLLSSEAVASVYIDSWHEDWNRLDNSTDTDQDRLLDKWEVEHGFIRTQRSVAGDGDESLLDADQDGLTNFAEQLHGGDPNNADTDGDCITDDLEVAWAQATALNASADDIDPFDALTQWDADGDGQNDSVVLGCDLAGVDIQPVDNSGGDTQTSTDDDEDGVLNEADDCPNTPAGAATDAKGCSSQQRADLVEDSTESTAGNSAQSFFLILMISALILSGGAYVILRGMRSEAEDVKDAISEAAFADVVTTPVETEGWQQPVLNATGSGVTPAMLAQVPGWTAEMVEEYLKQGWTFDQLLTYYQEQVAQHGQ
;
A
#
# COMPACT_ATOMS: atom_id res chain seq x y z
N MET A 1 23.83 -1.87 -32.36
CA MET A 1 23.32 -1.01 -31.28
C MET A 1 23.71 0.44 -31.53
N VAL A 2 22.71 1.33 -31.56
CA VAL A 2 22.88 2.77 -31.49
C VAL A 2 22.35 3.20 -30.11
N TYR A 3 23.20 3.80 -29.27
CA TYR A 3 22.89 4.13 -27.87
C TYR A 3 23.09 5.61 -27.58
N GLY A 4 22.25 6.14 -26.70
CA GLY A 4 22.11 7.54 -26.37
C GLY A 4 22.11 8.36 -27.65
N ASN A 5 22.98 9.34 -27.66
CA ASN A 5 23.17 10.27 -28.76
C ASN A 5 23.84 9.66 -30.03
N GLY A 6 23.82 8.34 -30.25
CA GLY A 6 24.48 7.70 -31.40
C GLY A 6 23.80 7.92 -32.77
N PRO A 7 24.53 7.78 -33.89
CA PRO A 7 23.98 7.97 -35.22
C PRO A 7 23.04 6.83 -35.64
N VAL A 8 21.73 7.12 -35.69
CA VAL A 8 20.67 6.18 -36.11
C VAL A 8 20.70 5.82 -37.60
N SER A 9 21.48 6.56 -38.41
CA SER A 9 21.71 6.27 -39.84
C SER A 9 22.77 5.20 -40.10
N THR A 10 23.26 4.54 -39.05
CA THR A 10 24.26 3.47 -39.14
C THR A 10 23.71 2.26 -39.89
N ALA A 11 24.46 1.74 -40.86
CA ALA A 11 24.06 0.57 -41.64
C ALA A 11 23.83 -0.65 -40.74
N GLY A 12 22.64 -1.25 -40.85
CA GLY A 12 22.19 -2.37 -40.02
C GLY A 12 21.10 -1.96 -39.04
N TRP A 13 21.20 -0.76 -38.45
CA TRP A 13 20.24 -0.27 -37.46
C TRP A 13 18.96 0.31 -38.09
N SER A 14 17.82 0.06 -37.47
CA SER A 14 16.53 0.63 -37.85
C SER A 14 15.82 1.24 -36.64
N GLY A 15 15.32 2.46 -36.79
CA GLY A 15 14.58 3.17 -35.74
C GLY A 15 15.46 4.14 -34.92
N ILE A 16 15.00 4.46 -33.72
CA ILE A 16 15.67 5.40 -32.81
C ILE A 16 16.89 4.79 -32.14
N ALA A 17 17.71 5.62 -31.49
CA ALA A 17 18.74 5.14 -30.60
C ALA A 17 18.11 4.70 -29.27
N LEU A 18 18.71 3.70 -28.62
CA LEU A 18 18.38 3.34 -27.25
C LEU A 18 18.72 4.51 -26.33
N ALA A 19 17.72 5.06 -25.66
CA ALA A 19 17.90 6.17 -24.74
C ALA A 19 18.56 5.71 -23.42
N GLU A 20 19.26 6.64 -22.76
CA GLU A 20 19.60 6.45 -21.35
C GLU A 20 18.29 6.60 -20.53
N PRO A 21 18.00 5.70 -19.59
CA PRO A 21 16.76 5.75 -18.83
C PRO A 21 16.78 7.01 -17.94
N LEU A 22 15.63 7.66 -17.83
CA LEU A 22 15.42 8.80 -16.93
C LEU A 22 15.26 8.31 -15.48
N SER A 23 16.30 7.65 -14.96
CA SER A 23 16.32 7.08 -13.62
C SER A 23 17.39 7.72 -12.76
N SER A 24 17.14 7.76 -11.45
CA SER A 24 18.14 8.03 -10.40
C SER A 24 18.93 6.77 -10.01
N LEU A 25 18.72 5.62 -10.68
CA LEU A 25 19.41 4.37 -10.37
C LEU A 25 20.76 4.31 -11.07
N ASP A 26 21.82 4.20 -10.29
CA ASP A 26 23.16 3.96 -10.80
C ASP A 26 23.37 2.50 -11.22
N ASN A 27 24.28 2.33 -12.19
CA ASN A 27 24.74 1.03 -12.72
C ASN A 27 23.66 0.18 -13.41
N LEU A 28 22.71 0.82 -14.10
CA LEU A 28 21.74 0.13 -14.94
C LEU A 28 22.39 -0.56 -16.15
N ILE A 29 21.89 -1.74 -16.47
CA ILE A 29 22.28 -2.55 -17.61
C ILE A 29 21.03 -2.91 -18.40
N TYR A 30 20.98 -2.49 -19.66
CA TYR A 30 20.01 -3.04 -20.61
C TYR A 30 20.40 -4.44 -21.02
N LEU A 31 19.45 -5.37 -20.94
CA LEU A 31 19.59 -6.71 -21.45
C LEU A 31 18.94 -6.77 -22.83
N ARG A 32 19.60 -7.43 -23.78
CA ARG A 32 18.97 -7.72 -25.06
C ARG A 32 17.99 -8.88 -24.86
N GLY A 33 16.72 -8.62 -25.14
CA GLY A 33 15.58 -9.45 -24.76
C GLY A 33 15.59 -9.85 -23.29
N THR A 34 15.28 -11.11 -23.02
CA THR A 34 15.36 -11.72 -21.68
C THR A 34 16.76 -11.69 -21.02
N GLY A 35 17.82 -11.43 -21.80
CA GLY A 35 19.21 -11.58 -21.36
C GLY A 35 19.79 -12.99 -21.55
N CYS A 36 18.97 -13.97 -21.96
CA CYS A 36 19.37 -15.37 -22.11
C CYS A 36 19.91 -15.74 -23.50
N GLY A 37 19.89 -14.79 -24.44
CA GLY A 37 20.40 -14.99 -25.79
C GLY A 37 19.41 -15.64 -26.77
N ASP A 38 18.15 -15.79 -26.34
CA ASP A 38 17.09 -16.43 -27.12
C ASP A 38 16.34 -15.46 -28.05
N THR A 39 16.55 -14.16 -27.88
CA THR A 39 15.95 -13.11 -28.71
C THR A 39 16.80 -12.79 -29.94
N PRO A 40 16.21 -12.85 -31.15
CA PRO A 40 16.88 -12.39 -32.36
C PRO A 40 17.22 -10.90 -32.26
N ASP A 41 18.42 -10.53 -32.71
CA ASP A 41 18.78 -9.13 -32.92
C ASP A 41 18.05 -8.63 -34.17
N THR A 42 17.05 -7.77 -33.99
CA THR A 42 16.32 -7.11 -35.08
C THR A 42 17.02 -5.82 -35.53
N ASP A 43 18.16 -5.50 -34.91
CA ASP A 43 18.87 -4.24 -35.05
C ASP A 43 17.94 -3.02 -34.78
N THR A 44 17.04 -3.16 -33.81
CA THR A 44 16.14 -2.09 -33.36
C THR A 44 16.24 -1.82 -31.86
N VAL A 45 15.67 -0.70 -31.40
CA VAL A 45 15.64 -0.33 -29.98
C VAL A 45 14.81 -1.31 -29.14
N VAL A 46 13.78 -1.91 -29.73
CA VAL A 46 12.83 -2.81 -29.04
C VAL A 46 13.55 -4.02 -28.44
N ASP A 47 14.62 -4.49 -29.09
CA ASP A 47 15.43 -5.61 -28.61
C ASP A 47 16.05 -5.36 -27.22
N TRP A 48 16.10 -4.10 -26.76
CA TRP A 48 16.75 -3.69 -25.51
C TRP A 48 15.77 -3.15 -24.46
N HIS A 49 14.46 -3.14 -24.77
CA HIS A 49 13.40 -2.67 -23.85
C HIS A 49 12.71 -3.79 -23.09
N GLU A 50 13.01 -5.06 -23.41
CA GLU A 50 12.35 -6.19 -22.76
C GLU A 50 12.76 -6.31 -21.28
N ARG A 51 14.04 -6.07 -20.96
CA ARG A 51 14.54 -6.20 -19.60
C ARG A 51 15.74 -5.30 -19.35
N TRP A 52 15.80 -4.79 -18.13
CA TRP A 52 16.99 -4.16 -17.57
C TRP A 52 17.34 -4.84 -16.24
N SER A 53 18.57 -4.64 -15.78
CA SER A 53 19.08 -5.12 -14.50
C SER A 53 20.07 -4.12 -13.93
N ARG A 54 20.55 -4.34 -12.71
CA ARG A 54 21.67 -3.58 -12.14
C ARG A 54 22.97 -4.38 -12.27
N LEU A 55 24.10 -3.69 -12.37
CA LEU A 55 25.41 -4.34 -12.37
C LEU A 55 25.56 -5.23 -11.13
N GLY A 56 25.89 -6.50 -11.36
CA GLY A 56 25.98 -7.51 -10.30
C GLY A 56 24.67 -8.26 -10.02
N GLY A 57 23.55 -7.79 -10.57
CA GLY A 57 22.25 -8.45 -10.49
C GLY A 57 22.20 -9.79 -11.23
N SER A 58 21.16 -10.55 -10.92
CA SER A 58 20.87 -11.86 -11.48
C SER A 58 20.36 -11.77 -12.91
N THR A 59 20.55 -12.87 -13.64
CA THR A 59 19.94 -13.14 -14.93
C THR A 59 19.77 -14.65 -15.01
N PHE A 60 18.66 -15.14 -14.49
CA PHE A 60 18.31 -16.56 -14.54
C PHE A 60 17.75 -16.91 -15.92
N CYS A 61 18.22 -18.02 -16.46
CA CYS A 61 17.90 -18.49 -17.82
C CYS A 61 17.43 -19.95 -17.80
N PHE A 62 16.63 -20.28 -16.80
CA PHE A 62 16.03 -21.58 -16.62
C PHE A 62 14.55 -21.40 -16.29
N ASP A 63 13.77 -22.45 -16.55
CA ASP A 63 12.32 -22.41 -16.36
C ASP A 63 11.97 -22.15 -14.89
N THR A 64 11.05 -21.21 -14.67
CA THR A 64 10.51 -20.87 -13.33
C THR A 64 9.16 -21.51 -13.07
N SER A 65 8.66 -22.33 -14.00
CA SER A 65 7.38 -23.04 -13.87
C SER A 65 7.55 -24.55 -13.80
N ILE A 66 6.65 -25.20 -13.08
CA ILE A 66 6.59 -26.65 -12.95
C ILE A 66 5.15 -27.12 -12.86
N THR A 67 4.85 -28.24 -13.52
CA THR A 67 3.62 -29.01 -13.30
C THR A 67 4.00 -30.32 -12.64
N SER A 68 3.47 -30.57 -11.44
CA SER A 68 3.80 -31.75 -10.65
C SER A 68 2.60 -32.27 -9.86
N SER A 69 2.83 -33.29 -9.04
CA SER A 69 1.88 -33.87 -8.11
C SER A 69 2.59 -34.07 -6.78
N GLY A 70 2.01 -33.58 -5.70
CA GLY A 70 2.65 -33.55 -4.39
C GLY A 70 1.72 -33.06 -3.29
N VAL A 71 2.29 -32.81 -2.11
CA VAL A 71 1.54 -32.31 -0.96
C VAL A 71 1.82 -30.82 -0.78
N ILE A 72 0.77 -30.02 -0.81
CA ILE A 72 0.80 -28.59 -0.52
C ILE A 72 0.12 -28.34 0.81
N THR A 73 0.82 -27.76 1.77
CA THR A 73 0.28 -27.39 3.08
C THR A 73 0.15 -25.86 3.15
N PRO A 74 -1.05 -25.31 2.93
CA PRO A 74 -1.30 -23.88 3.10
C PRO A 74 -1.24 -23.50 4.59
N LEU A 75 -0.62 -22.37 4.87
CA LEU A 75 -0.43 -21.81 6.21
C LEU A 75 -1.06 -20.42 6.26
N VAL A 76 -1.92 -20.21 7.25
CA VAL A 76 -2.59 -18.94 7.49
C VAL A 76 -2.33 -18.53 8.94
N ALA A 77 -1.51 -17.51 9.14
CA ALA A 77 -1.24 -16.95 10.46
C ALA A 77 -2.45 -16.12 10.93
N PRO A 78 -2.74 -16.04 12.25
CA PRO A 78 -1.93 -16.54 13.36
C PRO A 78 -2.14 -18.02 13.72
N GLU A 79 -3.10 -18.72 13.10
CA GLU A 79 -3.44 -20.10 13.48
C GLU A 79 -2.32 -21.11 13.13
N TYR A 80 -1.73 -20.97 11.95
CA TYR A 80 -0.69 -21.86 11.41
C TYR A 80 0.58 -21.09 11.06
N GLY A 81 1.72 -21.79 11.07
CA GLY A 81 3.03 -21.18 10.80
C GLY A 81 4.12 -21.71 11.73
N LEU A 82 4.14 -21.28 13.00
CA LEU A 82 5.23 -21.62 13.92
C LEU A 82 5.35 -23.13 14.16
N VAL A 83 4.24 -23.79 14.48
CA VAL A 83 4.21 -25.24 14.74
C VAL A 83 4.63 -26.03 13.50
N ASP A 84 4.14 -25.61 12.34
CA ASP A 84 4.42 -26.21 11.03
C ASP A 84 5.90 -26.10 10.67
N LEU A 85 6.47 -24.90 10.79
CA LEU A 85 7.88 -24.63 10.53
C LEU A 85 8.79 -25.41 11.49
N LEU A 86 8.46 -25.46 12.78
CA LEU A 86 9.22 -26.24 13.75
C LEU A 86 9.22 -27.74 13.39
N ALA A 87 8.05 -28.31 13.10
CA ALA A 87 7.93 -29.71 12.67
C ALA A 87 8.67 -29.96 11.35
N TRP A 88 8.61 -29.02 10.42
CA TRP A 88 9.26 -29.11 9.13
C TRP A 88 10.79 -29.06 9.25
N ILE A 89 11.34 -28.11 10.02
CA ILE A 89 12.79 -28.02 10.34
C ILE A 89 13.26 -29.27 11.09
N ASP A 90 12.48 -29.76 12.07
CA ASP A 90 12.85 -30.95 12.84
C ASP A 90 12.89 -32.22 11.99
N SER A 91 12.12 -32.26 10.89
CA SER A 91 12.14 -33.37 9.94
C SER A 91 13.33 -33.37 8.99
N ALA A 92 14.13 -32.29 8.93
CA ALA A 92 15.28 -32.18 8.03
C ALA A 92 16.38 -33.20 8.35
N THR A 93 16.98 -33.77 7.30
CA THR A 93 17.95 -34.87 7.38
C THR A 93 19.25 -34.61 6.64
N THR A 94 19.28 -33.74 5.64
CA THR A 94 20.45 -33.47 4.80
C THR A 94 20.82 -32.00 4.74
N SER A 95 19.87 -31.11 4.42
CA SER A 95 20.16 -29.68 4.24
C SER A 95 18.96 -28.78 4.54
N LEU A 96 19.25 -27.56 4.98
CA LEU A 96 18.30 -26.47 5.16
C LEU A 96 18.92 -25.17 4.64
N HIS A 97 18.26 -24.53 3.67
CA HIS A 97 18.62 -23.21 3.16
C HIS A 97 17.52 -22.24 3.55
N VAL A 98 17.84 -21.13 4.21
CA VAL A 98 16.85 -20.18 4.75
C VAL A 98 17.24 -18.76 4.38
N HIS A 99 16.37 -18.05 3.69
CA HIS A 99 16.53 -16.65 3.31
C HIS A 99 15.34 -15.88 3.88
N VAL A 100 15.61 -15.00 4.85
CA VAL A 100 14.60 -14.19 5.51
C VAL A 100 15.16 -12.81 5.84
N TYR A 101 14.33 -11.79 5.72
CA TYR A 101 14.70 -10.41 6.08
C TYR A 101 14.99 -10.29 7.58
N LEU A 102 14.05 -10.71 8.44
CA LEU A 102 14.19 -10.69 9.91
C LEU A 102 14.03 -12.09 10.52
N MET A 103 14.91 -12.43 11.46
CA MET A 103 14.89 -13.68 12.23
C MET A 103 14.96 -13.39 13.73
N HIS A 104 13.80 -13.17 14.35
CA HIS A 104 13.69 -12.84 15.78
C HIS A 104 12.96 -13.92 16.60
N GLU A 105 12.45 -14.97 15.96
CA GLU A 105 11.74 -16.05 16.66
C GLU A 105 12.72 -17.10 17.22
N ALA A 106 12.87 -17.11 18.54
CA ALA A 106 13.88 -17.91 19.24
C ALA A 106 13.69 -19.42 19.05
N ASN A 107 12.45 -19.90 18.92
CA ASN A 107 12.19 -21.33 18.72
C ASN A 107 12.67 -21.80 17.34
N LEU A 108 12.50 -20.98 16.30
CA LEU A 108 12.97 -21.29 14.95
C LEU A 108 14.50 -21.29 14.89
N VAL A 109 15.15 -20.30 15.52
CA VAL A 109 16.62 -20.27 15.66
C VAL A 109 17.13 -21.53 16.38
N GLN A 110 16.50 -21.89 17.49
CA GLN A 110 16.87 -23.10 18.24
C GLN A 110 16.64 -24.38 17.42
N ALA A 111 15.60 -24.45 16.58
CA ALA A 111 15.34 -25.57 15.69
C ALA A 111 16.44 -25.71 14.62
N LEU A 112 16.91 -24.61 14.04
CA LEU A 112 18.06 -24.61 13.11
C LEU A 112 19.34 -25.08 13.80
N ILE A 113 19.63 -24.58 15.01
CA ILE A 113 20.76 -25.05 15.82
C ILE A 113 20.65 -26.55 16.10
N ASN A 114 19.45 -27.05 16.40
CA ASN A 114 19.22 -28.47 16.62
C ASN A 114 19.45 -29.28 15.33
N ALA A 115 19.00 -28.80 14.18
CA ALA A 115 19.26 -29.43 12.89
C ALA A 115 20.76 -29.51 12.58
N GLN A 116 21.49 -28.42 12.75
CA GLN A 116 22.95 -28.38 12.60
C GLN A 116 23.64 -29.40 13.53
N ASN A 117 23.21 -29.48 14.80
CA ASN A 117 23.73 -30.45 15.76
C ASN A 117 23.40 -31.91 15.41
N ARG A 118 22.32 -32.16 14.66
CA ARG A 118 21.99 -33.48 14.08
C ARG A 118 22.86 -33.81 12.86
N GLY A 119 23.60 -32.85 12.31
CA GLY A 119 24.45 -33.00 11.13
C GLY A 119 23.78 -32.64 9.81
N VAL A 120 22.66 -31.90 9.86
CA VAL A 120 22.05 -31.24 8.68
C VAL A 120 22.94 -30.08 8.27
N ASP A 121 23.16 -29.87 6.98
CA ASP A 121 23.89 -28.70 6.45
C ASP A 121 22.96 -27.48 6.43
N VAL A 122 23.17 -26.53 7.32
CA VAL A 122 22.30 -25.35 7.46
C VAL A 122 22.99 -24.10 6.93
N ASN A 123 22.36 -23.46 5.94
CA ASN A 123 22.77 -22.18 5.35
C ASN A 123 21.66 -21.14 5.58
N VAL A 124 22.03 -19.98 6.12
CA VAL A 124 21.10 -18.89 6.45
C VAL A 124 21.63 -17.58 5.85
N VAL A 125 20.79 -16.90 5.07
CA VAL A 125 21.06 -15.55 4.58
C VAL A 125 20.07 -14.58 5.22
N LEU A 126 20.60 -13.54 5.85
CA LEU A 126 19.85 -12.53 6.60
C LEU A 126 20.19 -11.14 6.09
N ASP A 127 19.24 -10.22 6.15
CA ASP A 127 19.53 -8.81 5.89
C ASP A 127 20.47 -8.26 6.97
N TYR A 128 21.45 -7.46 6.55
CA TYR A 128 22.41 -6.82 7.47
C TYR A 128 21.75 -5.80 8.42
N GLY A 129 20.62 -5.25 8.00
CA GLY A 129 19.92 -4.17 8.66
C GLY A 129 20.51 -2.79 8.32
N ASP A 130 19.66 -1.78 8.42
CA ASP A 130 20.01 -0.40 8.05
C ASP A 130 19.89 0.54 9.28
N ASN A 131 20.31 1.80 9.09
CA ASN A 131 20.47 2.80 10.14
C ASN A 131 19.16 3.22 10.83
N TRP A 132 18.02 3.02 10.17
CA TRP A 132 16.69 3.37 10.65
C TRP A 132 16.05 2.30 11.53
N TRP A 133 16.62 1.09 11.56
CA TRP A 133 16.05 0.00 12.35
C TRP A 133 16.29 0.34 13.82
N PRO A 134 15.31 0.09 14.70
CA PRO A 134 15.52 0.20 16.12
C PRO A 134 16.76 -0.58 16.53
N GLN A 135 17.60 0.00 17.39
CA GLN A 135 18.82 -0.68 17.86
C GLN A 135 18.52 -2.05 18.47
N TYR A 136 17.35 -2.21 19.07
CA TYR A 136 16.86 -3.49 19.58
C TYR A 136 16.73 -4.58 18.49
N ASP A 137 16.21 -4.23 17.31
CA ASP A 137 16.05 -5.16 16.20
C ASP A 137 17.42 -5.50 15.58
N LEU A 138 18.28 -4.50 15.41
CA LEU A 138 19.67 -4.71 14.97
C LEU A 138 20.43 -5.65 15.93
N ASP A 139 20.30 -5.42 17.23
CA ASP A 139 20.94 -6.26 18.25
C ASP A 139 20.35 -7.68 18.24
N THR A 140 19.03 -7.81 18.08
CA THR A 140 18.37 -9.12 18.02
C THR A 140 18.78 -9.90 16.79
N GLN A 141 18.74 -9.31 15.60
CA GLN A 141 19.15 -9.93 14.35
C GLN A 141 20.61 -10.39 14.41
N ARG A 142 21.54 -9.50 14.81
CA ARG A 142 22.98 -9.83 14.94
C ARG A 142 23.23 -10.87 16.02
N GLY A 143 22.51 -10.76 17.13
CA GLY A 143 22.55 -11.73 18.22
C GLY A 143 22.19 -13.13 17.73
N MET A 144 21.00 -13.30 17.14
CA MET A 144 20.52 -14.59 16.61
C MET A 144 21.47 -15.16 15.55
N ALA A 145 21.95 -14.32 14.62
CA ALA A 145 22.91 -14.72 13.61
C ALA A 145 24.23 -15.24 14.21
N THR A 146 24.75 -14.57 15.25
CA THR A 146 25.98 -15.01 15.91
C THR A 146 25.82 -16.27 16.78
N GLU A 147 24.62 -16.55 17.31
CA GLU A 147 24.31 -17.81 17.97
C GLU A 147 24.25 -18.98 16.98
N LEU A 148 23.65 -18.77 15.80
CA LEU A 148 23.69 -19.74 14.69
C LEU A 148 25.14 -20.02 14.26
N LEU A 149 25.93 -18.98 14.03
CA LEU A 149 27.35 -19.10 13.71
C LEU A 149 28.11 -19.88 14.79
N ALA A 150 27.84 -19.61 16.07
CA ALA A 150 28.48 -20.31 17.19
C ALA A 150 28.13 -21.81 17.24
N ALA A 151 26.93 -22.18 16.76
CA ALA A 151 26.51 -23.57 16.58
C ALA A 151 27.12 -24.24 15.32
N GLY A 152 27.80 -23.47 14.47
CA GLY A 152 28.46 -23.95 13.26
C GLY A 152 27.58 -23.93 12.00
N VAL A 153 26.47 -23.18 12.03
CA VAL A 153 25.65 -22.87 10.84
C VAL A 153 26.44 -21.93 9.92
N ASP A 154 26.28 -22.08 8.61
CA ASP A 154 26.80 -21.13 7.64
C ASP A 154 25.84 -19.95 7.52
N VAL A 155 26.20 -18.80 8.09
CA VAL A 155 25.35 -17.61 8.13
C VAL A 155 26.00 -16.48 7.34
N LYS A 156 25.20 -15.79 6.52
CA LYS A 156 25.65 -14.67 5.69
C LYS A 156 24.76 -13.44 5.88
N TRP A 157 25.40 -12.28 5.83
CA TRP A 157 24.74 -10.98 5.69
C TRP A 157 24.54 -10.66 4.22
N PHE A 158 23.35 -10.20 3.88
CA PHE A 158 23.03 -9.58 2.60
C PHE A 158 23.10 -8.06 2.77
N GLY A 159 23.76 -7.37 1.83
CA GLY A 159 23.77 -5.90 1.80
C GLY A 159 24.82 -5.20 2.67
N ASP A 160 25.65 -5.92 3.43
CA ASP A 160 26.64 -5.37 4.40
C ASP A 160 27.68 -4.42 3.78
N THR A 161 28.01 -4.56 2.50
CA THR A 161 29.10 -3.78 1.88
C THR A 161 28.77 -3.18 0.52
N GLY A 162 29.29 -1.97 0.27
CA GLY A 162 29.45 -1.42 -1.08
C GLY A 162 28.15 -1.05 -1.80
N GLU A 163 28.26 -0.89 -3.13
CA GLU A 163 27.09 -0.74 -4.01
C GLU A 163 26.53 -2.14 -4.31
N ASN A 164 25.34 -2.43 -3.78
CA ASN A 164 24.65 -3.69 -4.00
C ASN A 164 23.67 -3.60 -5.17
N PRO A 165 23.52 -4.68 -5.97
CA PRO A 165 22.52 -4.73 -7.03
C PRO A 165 21.09 -4.69 -6.47
N TYR A 166 20.90 -5.10 -5.22
CA TYR A 166 19.62 -5.10 -4.51
C TYR A 166 19.71 -4.24 -3.26
N ALA A 167 18.59 -3.67 -2.83
CA ALA A 167 18.53 -2.89 -1.59
C ALA A 167 18.46 -3.81 -0.35
N TYR A 168 17.53 -4.76 -0.35
CA TYR A 168 17.29 -5.66 0.78
C TYR A 168 17.10 -7.11 0.33
N ILE A 169 17.39 -8.07 1.22
CA ILE A 169 16.88 -9.45 1.08
C ILE A 169 15.52 -9.56 1.74
N HIS A 170 14.48 -9.31 0.94
CA HIS A 170 13.13 -9.27 1.44
C HIS A 170 12.34 -10.57 1.17
N SER A 171 12.97 -11.57 0.53
CA SER A 171 12.42 -12.91 0.41
C SER A 171 12.19 -13.56 1.78
N LYS A 172 11.13 -14.36 1.87
CA LYS A 172 10.89 -15.27 3.00
C LYS A 172 10.67 -16.67 2.44
N VAL A 173 11.79 -17.37 2.32
CA VAL A 173 11.86 -18.65 1.60
C VAL A 173 12.84 -19.59 2.30
N ALA A 174 12.51 -20.86 2.33
CA ALA A 174 13.41 -21.90 2.80
C ALA A 174 13.27 -23.18 1.98
N VAL A 175 14.35 -23.96 1.86
CA VAL A 175 14.33 -25.27 1.22
C VAL A 175 14.93 -26.32 2.15
N LYS A 176 14.23 -27.45 2.29
CA LYS A 176 14.63 -28.60 3.10
C LYS A 176 14.94 -29.80 2.21
N ASP A 177 16.10 -30.40 2.42
CA ASP A 177 16.54 -31.69 1.87
C ASP A 177 16.40 -31.84 0.34
N GLU A 178 16.45 -30.73 -0.41
CA GLU A 178 16.18 -30.68 -1.87
C GLU A 178 14.80 -31.28 -2.25
N GLN A 179 13.85 -31.29 -1.31
CA GLN A 179 12.58 -32.03 -1.41
C GLN A 179 11.35 -31.21 -1.07
N SER A 180 11.51 -30.15 -0.29
CA SER A 180 10.38 -29.36 0.19
C SER A 180 10.74 -27.89 0.29
N VAL A 181 9.80 -27.01 -0.01
CA VAL A 181 9.97 -25.56 0.00
C VAL A 181 8.98 -24.93 0.97
N TRP A 182 9.43 -23.94 1.72
CA TRP A 182 8.59 -22.97 2.40
C TRP A 182 8.69 -21.60 1.71
N ILE A 183 7.57 -20.94 1.46
CA ILE A 183 7.49 -19.53 1.02
C ILE A 183 6.40 -18.84 1.85
N GLY A 184 6.59 -17.57 2.23
CA GLY A 184 5.55 -16.80 2.93
C GLY A 184 5.68 -15.29 2.80
N SER A 185 4.71 -14.58 3.38
CA SER A 185 4.67 -13.10 3.45
C SER A 185 5.36 -12.52 4.67
N GLY A 186 5.39 -13.31 5.75
CA GLY A 186 5.85 -12.88 7.07
C GLY A 186 7.28 -13.28 7.38
N ASN A 187 7.96 -12.44 8.16
CA ASN A 187 9.29 -12.73 8.69
C ASN A 187 9.26 -13.84 9.75
N TRP A 188 10.42 -14.38 10.11
CA TRP A 188 10.55 -15.29 11.24
C TRP A 188 10.56 -14.52 12.57
N LYS A 189 9.40 -13.96 12.91
CA LYS A 189 9.13 -13.17 14.13
C LYS A 189 7.91 -13.72 14.86
N PRO A 190 7.79 -13.49 16.20
CA PRO A 190 6.58 -13.83 16.94
C PRO A 190 5.29 -13.22 16.37
N SER A 191 5.35 -12.03 15.76
CA SER A 191 4.17 -11.38 15.17
C SER A 191 3.62 -12.08 13.93
N SER A 192 4.49 -12.70 13.11
CA SER A 192 4.09 -13.40 11.88
C SER A 192 3.93 -14.91 12.08
N HIS A 193 4.64 -15.45 13.07
CA HIS A 193 4.56 -16.85 13.47
C HIS A 193 4.35 -16.93 14.99
N PRO A 194 3.18 -16.48 15.49
CA PRO A 194 2.90 -16.50 16.92
C PRO A 194 2.78 -17.93 17.45
N ALA A 195 2.94 -18.06 18.77
CA ALA A 195 2.63 -19.31 19.45
C ALA A 195 1.11 -19.59 19.35
N PRO A 196 0.68 -20.86 19.35
CA PRO A 196 -0.73 -21.20 19.27
C PRO A 196 -1.58 -20.51 20.33
N GLY A 197 -2.58 -19.75 19.88
CA GLY A 197 -3.51 -19.01 20.74
C GLY A 197 -3.07 -17.59 21.12
N GLU A 198 -1.89 -17.15 20.67
CA GLU A 198 -1.46 -15.75 20.76
C GLU A 198 -1.92 -14.97 19.52
N GLU A 199 -2.08 -13.66 19.67
CA GLU A 199 -2.40 -12.75 18.57
C GLU A 199 -1.21 -12.60 17.61
N GLY A 200 -1.49 -12.28 16.35
CA GLY A 200 -0.47 -12.04 15.34
C GLY A 200 -1.00 -11.29 14.13
N ASN A 201 -0.10 -11.05 13.18
CA ASN A 201 -0.46 -10.50 11.90
C ASN A 201 -1.26 -11.52 11.08
N ARG A 202 -2.04 -11.03 10.13
CA ARG A 202 -2.44 -11.85 8.99
C ARG A 202 -1.26 -11.97 8.03
N ASP A 203 -0.70 -13.18 7.95
CA ASP A 203 0.34 -13.57 7.01
C ASP A 203 -0.06 -14.88 6.33
N TRP A 204 0.31 -15.06 5.05
CA TRP A 204 0.16 -16.32 4.33
C TRP A 204 1.52 -16.99 4.15
N GLY A 205 1.52 -18.32 4.20
CA GLY A 205 2.69 -19.14 3.92
C GLY A 205 2.29 -20.47 3.30
N VAL A 206 3.23 -21.17 2.69
CA VAL A 206 2.96 -22.47 2.09
C VAL A 206 4.17 -23.38 2.24
N LEU A 207 3.93 -24.66 2.54
CA LEU A 207 4.91 -25.73 2.41
C LEU A 207 4.55 -26.57 1.19
N VAL A 208 5.51 -26.81 0.30
CA VAL A 208 5.30 -27.63 -0.91
C VAL A 208 6.32 -28.77 -0.93
N ASP A 209 5.85 -30.00 -0.78
CA ASP A 209 6.67 -31.20 -0.86
C ASP A 209 6.81 -31.64 -2.33
N ASP A 210 7.74 -31.00 -3.04
CA ASP A 210 8.13 -31.35 -4.40
C ASP A 210 9.63 -31.09 -4.66
N SER A 211 10.35 -32.12 -5.09
CA SER A 211 11.80 -32.03 -5.35
C SER A 211 12.18 -31.19 -6.57
N GLY A 212 11.28 -31.09 -7.57
CA GLY A 212 11.51 -30.28 -8.76
C GLY A 212 11.45 -28.80 -8.43
N LEU A 213 10.42 -28.39 -7.69
CA LEU A 213 10.28 -27.05 -7.15
C LEU A 213 11.42 -26.73 -6.17
N ALA A 214 11.75 -27.65 -5.25
CA ALA A 214 12.86 -27.45 -4.32
C ALA A 214 14.20 -27.22 -5.04
N THR A 215 14.48 -27.98 -6.10
CA THR A 215 15.66 -27.77 -6.94
C THR A 215 15.64 -26.41 -7.64
N MET A 216 14.47 -26.00 -8.17
CA MET A 216 14.30 -24.72 -8.84
C MET A 216 14.57 -23.53 -7.89
N VAL A 217 14.02 -23.59 -6.68
CA VAL A 217 14.23 -22.56 -5.65
C VAL A 217 15.69 -22.55 -5.19
N LEU A 218 16.29 -23.71 -4.93
CA LEU A 218 17.71 -23.81 -4.54
C LEU A 218 18.65 -23.21 -5.59
N ASN A 219 18.36 -23.37 -6.88
CA ASN A 219 19.17 -22.75 -7.94
C ASN A 219 19.17 -21.21 -7.85
N HIS A 220 18.07 -20.62 -7.38
CA HIS A 220 18.00 -19.18 -7.12
C HIS A 220 18.73 -18.81 -5.83
N LEU A 221 18.50 -19.55 -4.73
CA LEU A 221 19.16 -19.30 -3.45
C LEU A 221 20.68 -19.41 -3.55
N ALA A 222 21.19 -20.34 -4.36
CA ALA A 222 22.62 -20.51 -4.59
C ALA A 222 23.30 -19.27 -5.20
N PHE A 223 22.55 -18.37 -5.85
CA PHE A 223 23.09 -17.07 -6.29
C PHE A 223 23.33 -16.14 -5.11
N ASP A 224 22.34 -16.02 -4.22
CA ASP A 224 22.35 -15.13 -3.06
C ASP A 224 23.16 -15.73 -1.89
N GLU A 225 23.59 -17.00 -1.97
CA GLU A 225 24.52 -17.63 -1.03
C GLU A 225 25.99 -17.51 -1.47
N ASN A 226 26.25 -17.01 -2.68
CA ASN A 226 27.59 -17.02 -3.25
C ASN A 226 28.37 -15.74 -2.92
N GLU A 227 29.30 -15.84 -1.96
CA GLU A 227 30.21 -14.75 -1.55
C GLU A 227 30.99 -14.11 -2.71
N ALA A 228 31.16 -14.79 -3.84
CA ALA A 228 31.81 -14.19 -5.02
C ALA A 228 30.94 -13.12 -5.71
N LYS A 229 29.66 -12.98 -5.35
CA LYS A 229 28.72 -11.99 -5.90
C LYS A 229 28.82 -10.61 -5.23
N GLY A 230 29.56 -10.49 -4.14
CA GLY A 230 29.88 -9.21 -3.50
C GLY A 230 28.75 -8.56 -2.70
N HIS A 231 27.49 -8.98 -2.91
CA HIS A 231 26.34 -8.52 -2.14
C HIS A 231 26.04 -9.33 -0.88
N VAL A 232 26.78 -10.42 -0.66
CA VAL A 232 26.73 -11.20 0.57
C VAL A 232 28.12 -11.37 1.21
N THR A 233 28.16 -11.32 2.53
CA THR A 233 29.37 -11.50 3.35
C THR A 233 29.12 -12.50 4.48
N PRO A 234 30.12 -13.27 4.94
CA PRO A 234 29.94 -14.20 6.04
C PRO A 234 29.76 -13.44 7.37
N VAL A 235 28.86 -13.92 8.23
CA VAL A 235 28.73 -13.43 9.61
C VAL A 235 30.00 -13.78 10.39
N VAL A 236 30.46 -12.86 11.23
CA VAL A 236 31.64 -13.06 12.07
C VAL A 236 31.33 -12.89 13.56
N ALA A 237 32.12 -13.52 14.41
CA ALA A 237 31.93 -13.45 15.87
C ALA A 237 32.01 -12.03 16.46
N SER A 238 32.60 -11.07 15.74
CA SER A 238 32.63 -9.66 16.15
C SER A 238 31.32 -8.91 15.93
N ASP A 239 30.37 -9.50 15.19
CA ASP A 239 29.05 -8.91 14.95
C ASP A 239 28.14 -9.07 16.19
N ALA A 240 28.52 -9.93 17.13
CA ALA A 240 27.77 -10.22 18.35
C ALA A 240 27.57 -8.93 19.17
N PRO A 241 26.32 -8.54 19.47
CA PRO A 241 26.05 -7.35 20.28
C PRO A 241 26.53 -7.53 21.72
N ALA A 242 27.05 -6.46 22.31
CA ALA A 242 27.65 -6.51 23.63
C ALA A 242 26.60 -6.76 24.73
N GLY A 243 26.68 -7.93 25.38
CA GLY A 243 25.81 -8.28 26.51
C GLY A 243 24.41 -8.74 26.11
N TRP A 244 24.15 -8.87 24.80
CA TRP A 244 22.95 -9.51 24.30
C TRP A 244 23.02 -11.02 24.53
N VAL A 245 21.86 -11.62 24.78
CA VAL A 245 21.69 -13.07 24.88
C VAL A 245 20.39 -13.45 24.18
N MET A 246 20.40 -14.60 23.52
CA MET A 246 19.21 -15.12 22.86
C MET A 246 18.08 -15.33 23.89
N PRO A 247 16.85 -14.84 23.61
CA PRO A 247 15.66 -15.17 24.39
C PRO A 247 15.52 -16.69 24.57
N THR A 248 15.05 -17.12 25.74
CA THR A 248 14.93 -18.56 26.03
C THR A 248 13.82 -19.16 25.17
N PRO A 249 14.11 -20.20 24.35
CA PRO A 249 13.08 -20.91 23.60
C PRO A 249 12.03 -21.53 24.52
N GLU A 250 10.78 -21.48 24.11
CA GLU A 250 9.65 -22.05 24.82
C GLU A 250 9.19 -23.36 24.17
N VAL A 251 8.47 -24.18 24.94
CA VAL A 251 7.90 -25.41 24.39
C VAL A 251 6.61 -25.06 23.67
N ILE A 252 6.66 -25.06 22.35
CA ILE A 252 5.49 -24.83 21.49
C ILE A 252 4.71 -26.12 21.31
N VAL A 253 3.41 -26.08 21.63
CA VAL A 253 2.49 -27.21 21.47
C VAL A 253 1.26 -26.71 20.71
N GLY A 254 1.03 -27.26 19.53
CA GLY A 254 -0.14 -26.96 18.71
C GLY A 254 -0.37 -28.02 17.64
N THR A 255 -1.31 -27.76 16.76
CA THR A 255 -1.60 -28.58 15.58
C THR A 255 -0.96 -27.99 14.35
N THR A 256 -0.50 -28.86 13.44
CA THR A 256 -0.03 -28.45 12.11
C THR A 256 -1.23 -28.35 11.16
N ALA A 257 -1.10 -27.48 10.17
CA ALA A 257 -2.02 -27.39 9.04
C ALA A 257 -2.10 -28.72 8.29
N THR A 258 -3.22 -28.91 7.59
CA THR A 258 -3.45 -30.14 6.82
C THR A 258 -2.90 -29.97 5.40
N GLY A 259 -2.04 -30.91 4.98
CA GLY A 259 -1.56 -30.97 3.61
C GLY A 259 -2.64 -31.46 2.63
N ILE A 260 -2.66 -30.86 1.45
CA ILE A 260 -3.53 -31.17 0.32
C ILE A 260 -2.68 -31.93 -0.70
N ASP A 261 -3.03 -33.20 -0.96
CA ASP A 261 -2.36 -34.05 -1.93
C ASP A 261 -3.07 -33.94 -3.30
N GLY A 262 -2.32 -33.59 -4.35
CA GLY A 262 -2.89 -33.45 -5.69
C GLY A 262 -1.91 -32.93 -6.74
N ASP A 263 -2.43 -32.83 -7.96
CA ASP A 263 -1.75 -32.20 -9.07
C ASP A 263 -1.80 -30.68 -8.92
N PHE A 264 -0.73 -30.00 -9.28
CA PHE A 264 -0.63 -28.54 -9.24
C PHE A 264 0.31 -28.02 -10.34
N GLU A 265 0.10 -26.77 -10.72
CA GLU A 265 1.10 -25.96 -11.42
C GLU A 265 1.66 -24.91 -10.44
N ALA A 266 2.96 -24.66 -10.51
CA ALA A 266 3.61 -23.65 -9.72
C ALA A 266 4.52 -22.80 -10.60
N ASN A 267 4.49 -21.48 -10.42
CA ASN A 267 5.39 -20.53 -11.05
C ASN A 267 6.09 -19.70 -9.98
N LEU A 268 7.42 -19.70 -10.02
CA LEU A 268 8.27 -18.98 -9.08
C LEU A 268 8.49 -17.54 -9.58
N LEU A 269 8.08 -16.58 -8.77
CA LEU A 269 8.32 -15.16 -8.97
C LEU A 269 9.53 -14.75 -8.16
N VAL A 270 10.48 -14.05 -8.79
CA VAL A 270 11.68 -13.52 -8.16
C VAL A 270 11.86 -12.07 -8.59
N CYS A 271 11.95 -11.15 -7.64
CA CYS A 271 12.21 -9.73 -7.94
C CYS A 271 13.70 -9.39 -7.85
N PRO A 272 14.17 -8.44 -8.67
CA PRO A 272 13.50 -7.76 -9.79
C PRO A 272 13.61 -8.56 -11.11
N ASP A 273 13.68 -9.90 -11.05
CA ASP A 273 14.02 -10.73 -12.21
C ASP A 273 12.84 -10.93 -13.19
N ASN A 274 11.83 -11.69 -12.78
CA ASN A 274 10.65 -12.01 -13.59
C ASN A 274 9.34 -11.52 -12.93
N CYS A 275 9.36 -11.14 -11.65
CA CYS A 275 8.14 -10.95 -10.88
C CYS A 275 7.14 -9.95 -11.49
N ILE A 276 7.59 -8.80 -12.02
CA ILE A 276 6.69 -7.81 -12.64
C ILE A 276 5.93 -8.43 -13.82
N ASN A 277 6.64 -9.13 -14.71
CA ASN A 277 6.03 -9.77 -15.88
C ASN A 277 5.06 -10.86 -15.47
N GLU A 278 5.42 -11.69 -14.49
CA GLU A 278 4.54 -12.76 -14.00
C GLU A 278 3.30 -12.22 -13.28
N LEU A 279 3.44 -11.13 -12.51
CA LEU A 279 2.30 -10.44 -11.88
C LEU A 279 1.36 -9.86 -12.93
N VAL A 280 1.88 -9.17 -13.95
CA VAL A 280 1.07 -8.63 -15.05
C VAL A 280 0.39 -9.78 -15.81
N ASN A 281 1.12 -10.85 -16.17
CA ASN A 281 0.55 -12.00 -16.87
C ASN A 281 -0.57 -12.67 -16.06
N MET A 282 -0.41 -12.78 -14.74
CA MET A 282 -1.43 -13.32 -13.84
C MET A 282 -2.70 -12.45 -13.86
N LEU A 283 -2.57 -11.13 -13.79
CA LEU A 283 -3.70 -10.20 -13.81
C LEU A 283 -4.37 -10.11 -15.19
N ASP A 284 -3.59 -10.12 -16.27
CA ASP A 284 -4.08 -10.14 -17.65
C ASP A 284 -4.82 -11.44 -17.98
N GLY A 285 -4.43 -12.54 -17.33
CA GLY A 285 -5.06 -13.85 -17.48
C GLY A 285 -6.39 -14.00 -16.76
N ALA A 286 -6.75 -13.10 -15.83
CA ALA A 286 -7.97 -13.21 -15.04
C ALA A 286 -9.25 -13.09 -15.89
N GLU A 287 -10.22 -13.96 -15.64
CA GLU A 287 -11.48 -14.03 -16.39
C GLU A 287 -12.72 -13.63 -15.57
N GLU A 288 -12.74 -13.89 -14.26
CA GLU A 288 -13.92 -13.73 -13.39
C GLU A 288 -13.67 -12.79 -12.20
N GLU A 289 -12.60 -13.03 -11.43
CA GLU A 289 -12.37 -12.32 -10.17
C GLU A 289 -10.89 -12.28 -9.76
N ILE A 290 -10.50 -11.17 -9.13
CA ILE A 290 -9.20 -11.00 -8.48
C ILE A 290 -9.46 -10.53 -7.04
N LEU A 291 -9.02 -11.34 -6.08
CA LEU A 291 -9.03 -11.03 -4.66
C LEU A 291 -7.61 -10.67 -4.22
N LEU A 292 -7.42 -9.46 -3.71
CA LEU A 292 -6.12 -8.95 -3.28
C LEU A 292 -6.10 -8.78 -1.76
N SER A 293 -4.98 -9.16 -1.14
CA SER A 293 -4.71 -9.01 0.29
C SER A 293 -3.29 -8.48 0.44
N LEU A 294 -3.17 -7.16 0.50
CA LEU A 294 -1.90 -6.44 0.34
C LEU A 294 -1.59 -5.56 1.56
N GLN A 295 -0.32 -5.52 1.93
CA GLN A 295 0.19 -4.57 2.91
C GLN A 295 -0.07 -3.12 2.49
N TYR A 296 0.23 -2.79 1.24
CA TYR A 296 -0.05 -1.50 0.60
C TYR A 296 0.01 -1.67 -0.94
N LEU A 297 -0.46 -0.67 -1.68
CA LEU A 297 -0.43 -0.62 -3.15
C LEU A 297 -0.03 0.80 -3.59
N ASP A 298 1.13 0.95 -4.22
CA ASP A 298 1.54 2.24 -4.78
C ASP A 298 1.00 2.39 -6.20
N MET A 299 0.22 3.42 -6.48
CA MET A 299 -0.31 3.67 -7.84
C MET A 299 0.74 4.28 -8.78
N ASP A 300 1.67 5.06 -8.24
CA ASP A 300 2.75 5.72 -8.98
C ASP A 300 4.10 5.22 -8.49
N TRP A 301 5.05 4.98 -9.39
CA TRP A 301 6.39 4.54 -9.03
C TRP A 301 7.40 5.69 -9.04
N SER A 302 8.17 5.82 -7.96
CA SER A 302 9.32 6.74 -7.84
C SER A 302 10.53 6.24 -8.62
N TRP A 303 10.72 4.91 -8.66
CA TRP A 303 11.80 4.16 -9.29
C TRP A 303 11.29 3.36 -10.50
N GLY A 304 12.07 3.31 -11.59
CA GLY A 304 11.69 2.59 -12.81
C GLY A 304 11.19 3.48 -13.95
N TRP A 305 10.20 2.99 -14.73
CA TRP A 305 9.84 3.54 -16.05
C TRP A 305 8.69 4.54 -16.06
N GLY A 306 8.18 4.99 -14.91
CA GLY A 306 7.02 5.88 -14.83
C GLY A 306 5.82 5.18 -14.21
N GLU A 307 4.72 5.03 -14.96
CA GLU A 307 3.45 4.44 -14.51
C GLU A 307 3.62 2.99 -14.01
N ASN A 308 2.87 2.62 -12.96
CA ASN A 308 2.89 1.27 -12.40
C ASN A 308 2.19 0.27 -13.34
N PRO A 309 2.91 -0.68 -13.98
CA PRO A 309 2.31 -1.65 -14.90
C PRO A 309 1.35 -2.63 -14.23
N ILE A 310 1.52 -2.92 -12.94
CA ILE A 310 0.63 -3.81 -12.19
C ILE A 310 -0.69 -3.09 -11.92
N PHE A 311 -0.63 -1.81 -11.55
CA PHE A 311 -1.82 -0.99 -11.36
C PHE A 311 -2.59 -0.80 -12.67
N ALA A 312 -1.89 -0.59 -13.79
CA ALA A 312 -2.49 -0.56 -15.12
C ALA A 312 -3.16 -1.90 -15.48
N ALA A 313 -2.53 -3.04 -15.18
CA ALA A 313 -3.11 -4.37 -15.41
C ALA A 313 -4.39 -4.62 -14.57
N LEU A 314 -4.45 -4.09 -13.34
CA LEU A 314 -5.68 -4.10 -12.54
C LEU A 314 -6.79 -3.27 -13.21
N GLU A 315 -6.48 -2.05 -13.67
CA GLU A 315 -7.46 -1.23 -14.36
C GLU A 315 -7.97 -1.92 -15.64
N ASP A 316 -7.07 -2.51 -16.42
CA ASP A 316 -7.41 -3.26 -17.63
C ASP A 316 -8.31 -4.47 -17.29
N ALA A 317 -8.07 -5.17 -16.18
CA ALA A 317 -8.94 -6.25 -15.71
C ALA A 317 -10.35 -5.74 -15.35
N ALA A 318 -10.44 -4.64 -14.60
CA ALA A 318 -11.71 -4.00 -14.28
C ALA A 318 -12.48 -3.57 -15.54
N GLN A 319 -11.79 -2.98 -16.52
CA GLN A 319 -12.35 -2.61 -17.82
C GLN A 319 -12.87 -3.82 -18.62
N ARG A 320 -12.22 -4.98 -18.48
CA ARG A 320 -12.68 -6.25 -19.07
C ARG A 320 -13.89 -6.84 -18.36
N GLY A 321 -14.30 -6.30 -17.21
CA GLY A 321 -15.42 -6.76 -16.40
C GLY A 321 -15.04 -7.85 -15.39
N VAL A 322 -13.75 -8.01 -15.09
CA VAL A 322 -13.27 -8.87 -14.00
C VAL A 322 -13.58 -8.18 -12.68
N ARG A 323 -14.15 -8.91 -11.72
CA ARG A 323 -14.46 -8.36 -10.40
C ARG A 323 -13.17 -8.19 -9.59
N LEU A 324 -12.94 -7.01 -9.00
CA LEU A 324 -11.78 -6.78 -8.12
C LEU A 324 -12.22 -6.53 -6.69
N ARG A 325 -11.57 -7.20 -5.73
CA ARG A 325 -11.75 -6.89 -4.31
C ARG A 325 -10.39 -6.76 -3.65
N LEU A 326 -10.12 -5.60 -3.06
CA LEU A 326 -8.83 -5.24 -2.48
C LEU A 326 -8.97 -5.06 -0.96
N ILE A 327 -8.11 -5.74 -0.20
CA ILE A 327 -7.94 -5.50 1.23
C ILE A 327 -6.56 -4.85 1.43
N LEU A 328 -6.53 -3.68 2.06
CA LEU A 328 -5.31 -2.97 2.46
C LEU A 328 -5.15 -2.94 3.99
N ASN A 329 -3.92 -2.72 4.45
CA ASN A 329 -3.61 -2.68 5.87
C ASN A 329 -4.06 -1.36 6.52
N GLY A 330 -4.88 -1.45 7.59
CA GLY A 330 -5.29 -0.28 8.38
C GLY A 330 -4.30 0.20 9.43
N ALA A 331 -3.34 -0.63 9.85
CA ALA A 331 -2.43 -0.27 10.95
C ALA A 331 -1.41 0.83 10.60
N TYR A 332 -1.17 1.05 9.31
CA TYR A 332 -0.29 2.11 8.79
C TYR A 332 -1.01 2.91 7.70
N LEU A 333 -2.31 3.17 7.90
CA LEU A 333 -3.10 3.95 6.95
C LEU A 333 -2.43 5.31 6.72
N ASP A 334 -2.02 5.54 5.49
CA ASP A 334 -1.43 6.78 5.02
C ASP A 334 -2.20 7.30 3.80
N GLU A 335 -1.78 8.46 3.28
CA GLU A 335 -2.42 9.09 2.13
C GLU A 335 -2.36 8.21 0.87
N ASP A 336 -1.31 7.41 0.70
CA ASP A 336 -1.14 6.54 -0.48
C ASP A 336 -2.13 5.35 -0.42
N ILE A 337 -2.23 4.70 0.74
CA ILE A 337 -3.18 3.62 0.98
C ILE A 337 -4.60 4.15 0.79
N GLN A 338 -4.94 5.28 1.39
CA GLN A 338 -6.27 5.85 1.21
C GLN A 338 -6.53 6.23 -0.24
N SER A 339 -5.54 6.80 -0.94
CA SER A 339 -5.69 7.15 -2.36
C SER A 339 -5.98 5.91 -3.22
N ALA A 340 -5.40 4.76 -2.90
CA ALA A 340 -5.73 3.50 -3.55
C ALA A 340 -7.15 3.02 -3.25
N VAL A 341 -7.62 3.15 -1.99
CA VAL A 341 -9.01 2.85 -1.61
C VAL A 341 -9.98 3.74 -2.38
N ASP A 342 -9.78 5.05 -2.34
CA ASP A 342 -10.60 6.05 -3.02
C ASP A 342 -10.63 5.82 -4.54
N ARG A 343 -9.49 5.47 -5.13
CA ARG A 343 -9.41 5.15 -6.57
C ARG A 343 -10.29 3.96 -6.95
N PHE A 344 -10.30 2.91 -6.14
CA PHE A 344 -11.16 1.74 -6.38
C PHE A 344 -12.63 2.10 -6.18
N ASN A 345 -12.97 2.72 -5.06
CA ASN A 345 -14.35 2.92 -4.63
C ASN A 345 -15.03 4.08 -5.36
N GLU A 346 -14.39 5.26 -5.39
CA GLU A 346 -15.02 6.50 -5.86
C GLU A 346 -14.84 6.70 -7.37
N GLU A 347 -13.67 6.36 -7.90
CA GLU A 347 -13.39 6.54 -9.32
C GLU A 347 -13.81 5.31 -10.13
N TRP A 348 -13.24 4.14 -9.86
CA TRP A 348 -13.49 2.95 -10.66
C TRP A 348 -14.90 2.39 -10.46
N ASN A 349 -15.37 2.24 -9.22
CA ASN A 349 -16.73 1.75 -8.97
C ASN A 349 -17.77 2.85 -9.18
N PHE A 350 -17.81 3.88 -8.32
CA PHE A 350 -18.89 4.85 -8.34
C PHE A 350 -18.94 5.68 -9.65
N THR A 351 -17.81 6.20 -10.12
CA THR A 351 -17.77 7.07 -11.31
C THR A 351 -17.76 6.29 -12.63
N MET A 352 -16.95 5.23 -12.74
CA MET A 352 -16.78 4.48 -13.99
C MET A 352 -17.70 3.26 -14.11
N GLY A 353 -18.27 2.77 -13.01
CA GLY A 353 -19.21 1.65 -12.97
C GLY A 353 -18.56 0.27 -13.07
N TYR A 354 -17.27 0.14 -12.74
CA TYR A 354 -16.58 -1.15 -12.67
C TYR A 354 -17.00 -1.93 -11.41
N ASP A 355 -17.02 -3.27 -11.48
CA ASP A 355 -17.30 -4.13 -10.32
C ASP A 355 -16.05 -4.28 -9.45
N VAL A 356 -15.66 -3.20 -8.77
CA VAL A 356 -14.47 -3.16 -7.92
C VAL A 356 -14.79 -2.61 -6.54
N SER A 357 -14.12 -3.09 -5.50
CA SER A 357 -14.24 -2.50 -4.16
C SER A 357 -12.93 -2.68 -3.39
N SER A 358 -12.59 -1.72 -2.56
CA SER A 358 -11.45 -1.78 -1.66
C SER A 358 -11.88 -1.50 -0.23
N ILE A 359 -11.28 -2.18 0.75
CA ILE A 359 -11.47 -1.93 2.17
C ILE A 359 -10.14 -1.74 2.89
N VAL A 360 -10.20 -0.99 4.00
CA VAL A 360 -9.15 -1.01 5.01
C VAL A 360 -9.46 -2.13 6.01
N MET A 361 -8.54 -3.08 6.20
CA MET A 361 -8.80 -4.21 7.09
C MET A 361 -8.80 -3.76 8.56
N SER A 362 -9.91 -3.97 9.25
CA SER A 362 -10.00 -3.83 10.71
C SER A 362 -9.08 -4.83 11.44
N GLY A 363 -8.75 -4.54 12.70
CA GLY A 363 -8.06 -5.50 13.59
C GLY A 363 -9.05 -6.25 14.48
N ASN A 364 -8.59 -7.29 15.19
CA ASN A 364 -9.30 -7.82 16.35
C ASN A 364 -8.35 -8.50 17.36
N GLU A 365 -8.92 -9.20 18.35
CA GLU A 365 -8.17 -9.91 19.41
C GLU A 365 -7.29 -11.08 18.94
N GLN A 366 -7.39 -11.51 17.68
CA GLN A 366 -6.58 -12.58 17.11
C GLN A 366 -5.65 -12.06 16.01
N VAL A 367 -6.19 -11.26 15.09
CA VAL A 367 -5.48 -10.69 13.95
C VAL A 367 -5.27 -9.20 14.22
N THR A 368 -4.05 -8.82 14.52
CA THR A 368 -3.71 -7.45 14.93
C THR A 368 -3.68 -6.48 13.75
N LYS A 369 -3.19 -6.93 12.59
CA LYS A 369 -3.10 -6.15 11.35
C LYS A 369 -2.93 -7.05 10.12
N LEU A 370 -3.12 -6.47 8.94
CA LEU A 370 -2.81 -7.14 7.68
C LEU A 370 -1.30 -7.04 7.42
N HIS A 371 -0.65 -8.16 7.14
CA HIS A 371 0.75 -8.24 6.73
C HIS A 371 0.98 -9.16 5.53
N ASN A 372 -0.04 -9.30 4.68
CA ASN A 372 -0.01 -10.22 3.56
C ASN A 372 0.39 -9.52 2.25
N LYS A 373 0.86 -10.33 1.29
CA LYS A 373 1.18 -9.92 -0.07
C LYS A 373 0.65 -10.98 -1.04
N GLY A 374 -0.64 -11.24 -0.92
CA GLY A 374 -1.32 -12.37 -1.55
C GLY A 374 -2.36 -11.93 -2.57
N VAL A 375 -2.53 -12.75 -3.61
CA VAL A 375 -3.55 -12.57 -4.64
C VAL A 375 -4.19 -13.91 -4.95
N ILE A 376 -5.51 -13.93 -5.16
CA ILE A 376 -6.24 -15.07 -5.68
C ILE A 376 -6.91 -14.65 -6.99
N VAL A 377 -6.77 -15.48 -8.03
CA VAL A 377 -7.38 -15.24 -9.35
C VAL A 377 -8.32 -16.40 -9.69
N ASP A 378 -9.55 -16.06 -10.07
CA ASP A 378 -10.60 -16.96 -10.56
C ASP A 378 -10.93 -18.15 -9.65
N GLY A 379 -10.57 -18.05 -8.37
CA GLY A 379 -10.74 -19.12 -7.39
C GLY A 379 -9.84 -20.35 -7.58
N GLU A 380 -8.92 -20.32 -8.55
CA GLU A 380 -8.04 -21.44 -8.90
C GLU A 380 -6.56 -21.13 -8.62
N HIS A 381 -6.14 -19.88 -8.82
CA HIS A 381 -4.75 -19.48 -8.69
C HIS A 381 -4.54 -18.69 -7.41
N VAL A 382 -3.47 -18.99 -6.65
CA VAL A 382 -3.09 -18.21 -5.47
C VAL A 382 -1.60 -17.88 -5.49
N LEU A 383 -1.30 -16.60 -5.33
CA LEU A 383 0.04 -16.09 -5.08
C LEU A 383 0.27 -16.00 -3.57
N VAL A 384 1.28 -16.72 -3.08
CA VAL A 384 1.85 -16.55 -1.74
C VAL A 384 3.24 -15.93 -1.91
N SER A 385 3.47 -14.74 -1.38
CA SER A 385 4.72 -14.02 -1.65
C SER A 385 5.16 -13.09 -0.52
N SER A 386 6.41 -12.65 -0.60
CA SER A 386 6.96 -11.55 0.19
C SER A 386 6.84 -10.17 -0.49
N ILE A 387 6.34 -10.13 -1.73
CA ILE A 387 6.46 -8.99 -2.64
C ILE A 387 5.43 -7.92 -2.28
N ASN A 388 5.86 -6.82 -1.65
CA ASN A 388 4.99 -5.64 -1.53
C ASN A 388 4.69 -5.06 -2.92
N TRP A 389 3.52 -4.44 -3.08
CA TRP A 389 3.10 -3.83 -4.36
C TRP A 389 3.54 -2.37 -4.45
N GLY A 390 4.79 -2.14 -4.04
CA GLY A 390 5.52 -0.89 -4.18
C GLY A 390 6.70 -1.03 -5.11
N ASP A 391 7.22 0.11 -5.57
CA ASP A 391 8.27 0.14 -6.58
C ASP A 391 9.58 -0.48 -6.07
N SER A 392 9.98 -0.19 -4.83
CA SER A 392 11.19 -0.69 -4.18
C SER A 392 11.20 -2.22 -4.12
N ALA A 393 10.12 -2.84 -3.65
CA ALA A 393 9.97 -4.30 -3.63
C ALA A 393 10.15 -4.93 -5.02
N LEU A 394 9.53 -4.34 -6.05
CA LEU A 394 9.50 -4.90 -7.40
C LEU A 394 10.78 -4.66 -8.20
N VAL A 395 11.46 -3.53 -7.99
CA VAL A 395 12.59 -3.09 -8.83
C VAL A 395 13.94 -3.11 -8.13
N ARG A 396 13.98 -3.20 -6.79
CA ARG A 396 15.21 -3.07 -5.99
C ARG A 396 15.41 -4.17 -4.97
N ASN A 397 14.36 -4.75 -4.41
CA ASN A 397 14.50 -5.78 -3.39
C ASN A 397 14.66 -7.16 -4.00
N ARG A 398 15.31 -8.04 -3.24
CA ARG A 398 15.33 -9.46 -3.53
C ARG A 398 14.10 -10.10 -2.88
N GLU A 399 13.07 -10.33 -3.68
CA GLU A 399 11.79 -10.92 -3.24
C GLU A 399 11.55 -12.29 -3.85
N MET A 400 10.68 -13.09 -3.23
CA MET A 400 10.17 -14.32 -3.85
C MET A 400 8.67 -14.51 -3.62
N GLY A 401 8.00 -15.11 -4.60
CA GLY A 401 6.61 -15.52 -4.53
C GLY A 401 6.38 -16.82 -5.30
N LEU A 402 5.31 -17.52 -4.94
CA LEU A 402 4.90 -18.74 -5.63
C LEU A 402 3.43 -18.60 -6.04
N LEU A 403 3.21 -18.55 -7.36
CA LEU A 403 1.88 -18.64 -7.95
C LEU A 403 1.52 -20.11 -8.11
N LEU A 404 0.52 -20.57 -7.37
CA LEU A 404 0.05 -21.96 -7.37
C LEU A 404 -1.32 -22.04 -8.05
N SER A 405 -1.47 -22.96 -9.01
CA SER A 405 -2.75 -23.29 -9.65
C SER A 405 -3.29 -24.58 -9.05
N SER A 406 -4.28 -24.44 -8.17
CA SER A 406 -5.02 -25.55 -7.56
C SER A 406 -6.24 -25.01 -6.80
N GLU A 407 -7.45 -25.26 -7.29
CA GLU A 407 -8.71 -24.86 -6.62
C GLU A 407 -8.75 -25.28 -5.14
N ALA A 408 -8.28 -26.51 -4.84
CA ALA A 408 -8.27 -27.03 -3.47
C ALA A 408 -7.35 -26.22 -2.55
N VAL A 409 -6.19 -25.78 -3.04
CA VAL A 409 -5.27 -24.94 -2.27
C VAL A 409 -5.79 -23.51 -2.18
N ALA A 410 -6.25 -22.94 -3.30
CA ALA A 410 -6.81 -21.59 -3.36
C ALA A 410 -7.99 -21.43 -2.38
N SER A 411 -8.85 -22.44 -2.25
CA SER A 411 -10.00 -22.41 -1.34
C SER A 411 -9.65 -22.09 0.11
N VAL A 412 -8.49 -22.54 0.61
CA VAL A 412 -8.05 -22.24 1.99
C VAL A 412 -7.76 -20.75 2.16
N TYR A 413 -7.12 -20.13 1.16
CA TYR A 413 -6.82 -18.70 1.20
C TYR A 413 -8.04 -17.85 0.89
N ILE A 414 -8.98 -18.33 0.09
CA ILE A 414 -10.29 -17.67 -0.12
C ILE A 414 -11.07 -17.58 1.19
N ASP A 415 -11.11 -18.67 1.97
CA ASP A 415 -11.76 -18.68 3.29
C ASP A 415 -11.12 -17.64 4.23
N SER A 416 -9.78 -17.60 4.28
CA SER A 416 -9.04 -16.56 5.03
C SER A 416 -9.35 -15.15 4.52
N TRP A 417 -9.38 -14.95 3.21
CA TRP A 417 -9.63 -13.66 2.60
C TRP A 417 -11.02 -13.15 2.94
N HIS A 418 -12.05 -14.02 2.92
CA HIS A 418 -13.40 -13.64 3.32
C HIS A 418 -13.54 -13.39 4.82
N GLU A 419 -12.77 -14.07 5.67
CA GLU A 419 -12.71 -13.74 7.10
C GLU A 419 -12.22 -12.30 7.29
N ASP A 420 -11.15 -11.93 6.59
CA ASP A 420 -10.55 -10.62 6.67
C ASP A 420 -11.40 -9.54 6.00
N TRP A 421 -12.05 -9.85 4.87
CA TRP A 421 -12.99 -8.95 4.21
C TRP A 421 -14.14 -8.57 5.14
N ASN A 422 -14.72 -9.55 5.84
CA ASN A 422 -15.89 -9.32 6.69
C ASN A 422 -15.54 -8.86 8.12
N ARG A 423 -14.26 -8.59 8.39
CA ARG A 423 -13.81 -8.10 9.69
C ARG A 423 -14.26 -6.65 9.87
N LEU A 424 -14.69 -6.33 11.09
CA LEU A 424 -15.21 -5.03 11.49
C LEU A 424 -14.71 -4.72 12.91
N ASP A 425 -14.44 -3.44 13.18
CA ASP A 425 -14.17 -2.92 14.52
C ASP A 425 -14.90 -1.59 14.76
N ASN A 426 -14.70 -0.97 15.92
CA ASN A 426 -15.39 0.28 16.28
C ASN A 426 -14.59 1.54 15.89
N SER A 427 -13.64 1.44 14.97
CA SER A 427 -12.71 2.53 14.65
C SER A 427 -12.36 2.68 13.17
N THR A 428 -12.54 1.62 12.38
CA THR A 428 -12.25 1.62 10.95
C THR A 428 -13.37 2.36 10.22
N ASP A 429 -12.94 3.25 9.33
CA ASP A 429 -13.75 4.03 8.39
C ASP A 429 -12.98 3.96 7.06
N THR A 430 -13.46 3.12 6.15
CA THR A 430 -12.76 2.73 4.92
C THR A 430 -12.80 3.85 3.88
N ASP A 431 -13.94 4.52 3.72
CA ASP A 431 -14.13 5.55 2.70
C ASP A 431 -14.01 6.98 3.23
N GLN A 432 -13.72 7.14 4.52
CA GLN A 432 -13.42 8.40 5.20
C GLN A 432 -14.56 9.42 5.19
N ASP A 433 -15.79 8.93 5.26
CA ASP A 433 -17.00 9.76 5.34
C ASP A 433 -17.43 10.04 6.79
N ARG A 434 -16.71 9.48 7.78
CA ARG A 434 -16.94 9.54 9.24
C ARG A 434 -17.97 8.55 9.76
N LEU A 435 -18.60 7.76 8.90
CA LEU A 435 -19.34 6.59 9.30
C LEU A 435 -18.34 5.44 9.49
N LEU A 436 -18.50 4.69 10.57
CA LEU A 436 -17.64 3.55 10.85
C LEU A 436 -18.14 2.35 10.04
N ASP A 437 -17.24 1.60 9.41
CA ASP A 437 -17.57 0.41 8.60
C ASP A 437 -18.57 -0.51 9.29
N LYS A 438 -18.39 -0.68 10.61
CA LYS A 438 -19.26 -1.52 11.42
C LYS A 438 -20.67 -0.94 11.53
N TRP A 439 -20.78 0.34 11.83
CA TRP A 439 -22.06 1.01 11.99
C TRP A 439 -22.80 1.02 10.66
N GLU A 440 -22.11 1.28 9.55
CA GLU A 440 -22.69 1.23 8.22
C GLU A 440 -23.27 -0.14 7.88
N VAL A 441 -22.48 -1.21 8.07
CA VAL A 441 -22.92 -2.59 7.82
C VAL A 441 -24.11 -2.97 8.72
N GLU A 442 -24.13 -2.51 9.97
CA GLU A 442 -25.23 -2.75 10.91
C GLU A 442 -26.54 -2.07 10.47
N HIS A 443 -26.46 -0.88 9.86
CA HIS A 443 -27.62 -0.09 9.43
C HIS A 443 -27.92 -0.18 7.92
N GLY A 444 -27.20 -1.02 7.18
CA GLY A 444 -27.46 -1.32 5.78
C GLY A 444 -26.86 -0.34 4.76
N PHE A 445 -25.90 0.48 5.19
CA PHE A 445 -25.06 1.35 4.36
C PHE A 445 -23.90 0.56 3.74
N ILE A 446 -23.13 1.22 2.87
CA ILE A 446 -22.05 0.59 2.10
C ILE A 446 -20.73 1.24 2.48
N ARG A 447 -19.97 0.56 3.36
CA ARG A 447 -18.60 0.93 3.83
C ARG A 447 -17.50 1.15 2.80
N THR A 448 -17.84 1.17 1.53
CA THR A 448 -16.91 1.38 0.42
C THR A 448 -17.46 2.45 -0.52
N GLN A 449 -18.35 3.32 -0.04
CA GLN A 449 -19.05 4.31 -0.85
C GLN A 449 -19.48 5.50 0.00
N ARG A 450 -18.64 6.54 0.02
CA ARG A 450 -19.03 7.83 0.61
C ARG A 450 -19.89 8.68 -0.31
N SER A 451 -19.72 8.54 -1.63
CA SER A 451 -20.42 9.41 -2.59
C SER A 451 -21.84 8.93 -2.87
N VAL A 452 -22.80 9.85 -2.79
CA VAL A 452 -24.20 9.63 -3.17
C VAL A 452 -24.60 10.51 -4.35
N ALA A 453 -25.23 9.88 -5.35
CA ALA A 453 -25.55 10.53 -6.62
C ALA A 453 -26.53 11.70 -6.45
N GLY A 454 -26.00 12.93 -6.50
CA GLY A 454 -26.78 14.16 -6.48
C GLY A 454 -26.84 14.88 -5.14
N ASP A 455 -26.48 14.20 -4.04
CA ASP A 455 -26.66 14.70 -2.67
C ASP A 455 -25.34 14.83 -1.87
N GLY A 456 -24.19 14.43 -2.45
CA GLY A 456 -22.88 14.65 -1.85
C GLY A 456 -22.38 13.45 -1.04
N ASP A 457 -22.01 13.68 0.22
CA ASP A 457 -21.42 12.72 1.15
C ASP A 457 -22.53 11.99 1.94
N GLU A 458 -22.45 10.65 2.03
CA GLU A 458 -23.46 9.80 2.68
C GLU A 458 -23.68 10.15 4.15
N SER A 459 -22.62 10.55 4.85
CA SER A 459 -22.68 10.94 6.27
C SER A 459 -23.56 12.15 6.55
N LEU A 460 -23.77 13.02 5.55
CA LEU A 460 -24.56 14.25 5.64
C LEU A 460 -26.03 14.06 5.28
N LEU A 461 -26.41 12.86 4.84
CA LEU A 461 -27.80 12.56 4.48
C LEU A 461 -28.63 12.28 5.71
N ASP A 462 -29.92 12.57 5.60
CA ASP A 462 -30.96 12.30 6.59
C ASP A 462 -31.87 11.22 5.97
N ALA A 463 -31.57 9.95 6.30
CA ALA A 463 -32.13 8.81 5.58
C ALA A 463 -33.61 8.56 5.92
N ASP A 464 -34.08 8.92 7.11
CA ASP A 464 -35.46 8.77 7.56
C ASP A 464 -36.27 10.09 7.61
N GLN A 465 -35.62 11.23 7.34
CA GLN A 465 -36.21 12.57 7.21
C GLN A 465 -36.74 13.15 8.52
N ASP A 466 -36.04 12.89 9.62
CA ASP A 466 -36.39 13.42 10.93
C ASP A 466 -35.66 14.74 11.28
N GLY A 467 -34.59 15.06 10.56
CA GLY A 467 -33.76 16.25 10.77
C GLY A 467 -32.34 15.97 11.26
N LEU A 468 -31.98 14.71 11.56
CA LEU A 468 -30.64 14.29 11.91
C LEU A 468 -29.92 13.67 10.71
N THR A 469 -28.64 14.00 10.57
CA THR A 469 -27.77 13.37 9.57
C THR A 469 -27.34 11.98 10.05
N ASN A 470 -27.03 11.06 9.14
CA ASN A 470 -26.48 9.73 9.44
C ASN A 470 -25.27 9.79 10.40
N PHE A 471 -24.41 10.79 10.26
CA PHE A 471 -23.30 10.98 11.20
C PHE A 471 -23.74 11.38 12.61
N ALA A 472 -24.78 12.21 12.73
CA ALA A 472 -25.34 12.62 14.02
C ALA A 472 -26.02 11.42 14.71
N GLU A 473 -26.74 10.60 13.94
CA GLU A 473 -27.31 9.32 14.35
C GLU A 473 -26.23 8.40 14.93
N GLN A 474 -25.14 8.18 14.20
CA GLN A 474 -24.00 7.40 14.70
C GLN A 474 -23.40 7.99 15.97
N LEU A 475 -23.19 9.31 16.01
CA LEU A 475 -22.54 10.00 17.11
C LEU A 475 -23.34 9.89 18.41
N HIS A 476 -24.67 9.91 18.30
CA HIS A 476 -25.57 9.90 19.45
C HIS A 476 -26.20 8.52 19.70
N GLY A 477 -26.04 7.54 18.80
CA GLY A 477 -26.53 6.17 19.00
C GLY A 477 -27.96 5.93 18.49
N GLY A 478 -28.46 6.80 17.63
CA GLY A 478 -29.73 6.64 16.91
C GLY A 478 -29.65 5.60 15.78
N ASP A 479 -30.81 5.20 15.27
CA ASP A 479 -30.96 4.39 14.05
C ASP A 479 -31.32 5.30 12.86
N PRO A 480 -30.39 5.48 11.90
CA PRO A 480 -30.56 6.40 10.76
C PRO A 480 -31.71 6.02 9.81
N ASN A 481 -32.34 4.86 10.01
CA ASN A 481 -33.50 4.42 9.25
C ASN A 481 -34.82 4.52 10.04
N ASN A 482 -34.80 5.13 11.23
CA ASN A 482 -35.93 5.20 12.14
C ASN A 482 -35.97 6.50 12.97
N ALA A 483 -36.81 7.44 12.52
CA ALA A 483 -37.04 8.77 13.09
C ALA A 483 -37.51 8.86 14.58
N ASP A 484 -37.59 7.73 15.29
CA ASP A 484 -37.99 7.56 16.69
C ASP A 484 -37.36 6.25 17.17
N THR A 485 -36.07 6.31 17.52
CA THR A 485 -35.21 5.14 17.76
C THR A 485 -35.74 4.24 18.88
N ASP A 486 -36.19 4.82 19.99
CA ASP A 486 -36.69 4.06 21.14
C ASP A 486 -38.21 3.75 21.07
N GLY A 487 -38.93 4.40 20.16
CA GLY A 487 -40.34 4.20 19.88
C GLY A 487 -41.28 4.83 20.91
N ASP A 488 -40.82 5.84 21.66
CA ASP A 488 -41.58 6.46 22.74
C ASP A 488 -42.54 7.58 22.26
N CYS A 489 -42.46 7.96 20.98
CA CYS A 489 -43.19 9.00 20.24
C CYS A 489 -42.48 10.34 20.04
N ILE A 490 -41.32 10.58 20.65
CA ILE A 490 -40.48 11.75 20.39
C ILE A 490 -39.57 11.43 19.19
N THR A 491 -39.25 12.43 18.36
CA THR A 491 -38.33 12.23 17.22
C THR A 491 -36.89 12.49 17.65
N ASP A 492 -35.95 11.75 17.06
CA ASP A 492 -34.55 11.75 17.48
C ASP A 492 -33.92 13.15 17.41
N ASP A 493 -34.26 13.94 16.37
CA ASP A 493 -33.87 15.35 16.23
C ASP A 493 -34.22 16.21 17.46
N LEU A 494 -35.42 16.00 17.99
CA LEU A 494 -35.97 16.73 19.12
C LEU A 494 -35.35 16.25 20.44
N GLU A 495 -35.05 14.96 20.55
CA GLU A 495 -34.37 14.36 21.70
C GLU A 495 -32.94 14.87 21.84
N VAL A 496 -32.18 14.90 20.74
CA VAL A 496 -30.83 15.48 20.72
C VAL A 496 -30.88 16.97 21.08
N ALA A 497 -31.82 17.73 20.52
CA ALA A 497 -31.98 19.15 20.83
C ALA A 497 -32.34 19.38 22.32
N TRP A 498 -33.19 18.53 22.89
CA TRP A 498 -33.55 18.57 24.30
C TRP A 498 -32.38 18.25 25.22
N ALA A 499 -31.64 17.18 24.94
CA ALA A 499 -30.43 16.80 25.67
C ALA A 499 -29.42 17.96 25.69
N GLN A 500 -29.12 18.56 24.53
CA GLN A 500 -28.25 19.73 24.42
C GLN A 500 -28.76 20.94 25.23
N ALA A 501 -30.07 21.20 25.21
CA ALA A 501 -30.66 22.29 25.98
C ALA A 501 -30.52 22.06 27.50
N THR A 502 -30.63 20.82 27.97
CA THR A 502 -30.47 20.47 29.40
C THR A 502 -29.03 20.64 29.87
N ALA A 503 -28.05 20.26 29.04
CA ALA A 503 -26.62 20.46 29.30
C ALA A 503 -26.25 21.94 29.50
N LEU A 504 -26.95 22.86 28.81
CA LEU A 504 -26.76 24.31 28.95
C LEU A 504 -27.53 24.93 30.12
N ASN A 505 -28.42 24.18 30.77
CA ASN A 505 -29.27 24.66 31.85
C ASN A 505 -28.85 24.08 33.20
N ALA A 506 -28.08 24.84 33.98
CA ALA A 506 -27.62 24.44 35.32
C ALA A 506 -28.75 24.18 36.37
N SER A 507 -30.02 24.37 36.00
CA SER A 507 -31.18 24.07 36.85
C SER A 507 -31.97 22.84 36.41
N ALA A 508 -31.60 22.22 35.28
CA ALA A 508 -32.13 20.94 34.81
C ALA A 508 -31.13 19.82 35.12
N ASP A 509 -31.61 18.58 35.17
CA ASP A 509 -30.75 17.41 35.17
C ASP A 509 -30.17 17.25 33.74
N ASP A 510 -28.87 16.99 33.66
CA ASP A 510 -28.12 16.88 32.40
C ASP A 510 -28.41 15.51 31.79
N ILE A 511 -28.95 15.49 30.57
CA ILE A 511 -29.33 14.28 29.85
C ILE A 511 -28.32 14.03 28.74
N ASP A 512 -27.81 12.80 28.66
CA ASP A 512 -26.92 12.39 27.59
C ASP A 512 -27.74 12.19 26.29
N PRO A 513 -27.32 12.72 25.13
CA PRO A 513 -28.02 12.50 23.87
C PRO A 513 -28.23 11.02 23.54
N PHE A 514 -27.31 10.13 23.94
CA PHE A 514 -27.47 8.69 23.76
C PHE A 514 -28.60 8.12 24.60
N ASP A 515 -28.73 8.57 25.84
CA ASP A 515 -29.82 8.12 26.71
C ASP A 515 -31.16 8.68 26.24
N ALA A 516 -31.19 9.90 25.71
CA ALA A 516 -32.37 10.49 25.09
C ALA A 516 -32.87 9.64 23.91
N LEU A 517 -31.99 9.30 22.97
CA LEU A 517 -32.36 8.54 21.77
C LEU A 517 -32.72 7.08 22.00
N THR A 518 -32.19 6.47 23.06
CA THR A 518 -32.24 5.00 23.23
C THR A 518 -33.06 4.55 24.43
N GLN A 519 -33.53 5.48 25.26
CA GLN A 519 -34.25 5.16 26.48
C GLN A 519 -35.49 6.03 26.71
N TRP A 520 -36.61 5.34 26.93
CA TRP A 520 -37.90 5.91 27.32
C TRP A 520 -37.90 6.76 28.62
N ASP A 521 -36.82 6.76 29.40
CA ASP A 521 -36.61 7.44 30.70
C ASP A 521 -35.14 7.89 30.76
N ALA A 522 -34.82 8.92 29.97
CA ALA A 522 -33.48 9.40 29.71
C ALA A 522 -32.86 10.12 30.92
N ASP A 523 -33.67 10.78 31.75
CA ASP A 523 -33.21 11.43 32.99
C ASP A 523 -33.09 10.48 34.19
N GLY A 524 -33.60 9.25 34.05
CA GLY A 524 -33.54 8.20 35.06
C GLY A 524 -34.35 8.48 36.32
N ASP A 525 -35.37 9.35 36.25
CA ASP A 525 -36.25 9.66 37.37
C ASP A 525 -37.29 8.55 37.65
N GLY A 526 -37.41 7.57 36.74
CA GLY A 526 -38.33 6.44 36.82
C GLY A 526 -39.68 6.69 36.15
N GLN A 527 -39.83 7.78 35.40
CA GLN A 527 -41.01 8.14 34.62
C GLN A 527 -40.64 8.25 33.15
N ASN A 528 -41.63 8.04 32.28
CA ASN A 528 -41.40 8.12 30.85
C ASN A 528 -41.44 9.58 30.38
N ASP A 529 -40.44 10.00 29.63
CA ASP A 529 -40.28 11.37 29.17
C ASP A 529 -41.45 11.81 28.29
N SER A 530 -41.84 11.01 27.29
CA SER A 530 -42.99 11.33 26.45
C SER A 530 -44.34 11.38 27.19
N VAL A 531 -44.48 10.68 28.32
CA VAL A 531 -45.66 10.76 29.21
C VAL A 531 -45.65 12.03 30.05
N VAL A 532 -44.48 12.47 30.51
CA VAL A 532 -44.33 13.63 31.41
C VAL A 532 -44.35 14.93 30.60
N LEU A 533 -43.56 14.99 29.53
CA LEU A 533 -43.32 16.18 28.71
C LEU A 533 -44.17 16.20 27.44
N GLY A 534 -44.64 15.04 26.97
CA GLY A 534 -45.36 14.91 25.69
C GLY A 534 -44.41 14.60 24.54
N CYS A 535 -44.94 14.11 23.41
CA CYS A 535 -44.16 13.82 22.20
C CYS A 535 -43.49 15.07 21.57
N ASP A 536 -43.85 16.28 22.02
CA ASP A 536 -43.22 17.54 21.63
C ASP A 536 -42.27 18.08 22.72
N LEU A 537 -41.95 17.27 23.73
CA LEU A 537 -41.13 17.60 24.89
C LEU A 537 -41.51 18.95 25.52
N ALA A 538 -42.82 19.16 25.68
CA ALA A 538 -43.46 20.38 26.18
C ALA A 538 -43.14 21.65 25.37
N GLY A 539 -42.77 21.48 24.10
CA GLY A 539 -42.37 22.54 23.17
C GLY A 539 -41.00 23.12 23.49
N VAL A 540 -39.99 22.25 23.67
CA VAL A 540 -38.59 22.57 24.03
C VAL A 540 -38.21 23.96 23.53
N ASP A 541 -38.15 24.90 24.46
CA ASP A 541 -37.71 26.27 24.19
C ASP A 541 -36.18 26.23 24.21
N ILE A 542 -35.57 26.01 23.05
CA ILE A 542 -34.11 25.97 22.81
C ILE A 542 -33.43 27.35 23.04
N GLN A 543 -34.06 28.22 23.84
CA GLN A 543 -33.48 29.47 24.26
C GLN A 543 -32.50 29.18 25.41
N PRO A 544 -31.20 29.48 25.26
CA PRO A 544 -30.26 29.37 26.37
C PRO A 544 -30.81 30.19 27.53
N VAL A 545 -30.98 29.56 28.69
CA VAL A 545 -31.52 30.21 29.87
C VAL A 545 -30.50 31.26 30.31
N ASP A 546 -30.68 32.51 29.87
CA ASP A 546 -29.94 33.67 30.39
C ASP A 546 -30.31 33.85 31.86
N ASN A 547 -29.55 33.16 32.71
CA ASN A 547 -29.58 33.32 34.15
C ASN A 547 -28.39 34.16 34.62
N SER A 548 -28.02 35.22 33.89
CA SER A 548 -27.26 36.31 34.49
C SER A 548 -27.52 37.62 33.76
N GLY A 549 -28.28 38.51 34.38
CA GLY A 549 -28.29 39.91 33.99
C GLY A 549 -26.85 40.45 33.92
N GLY A 550 -26.33 40.58 32.69
CA GLY A 550 -24.95 40.92 32.42
C GLY A 550 -24.50 40.59 31.00
N ASP A 551 -25.07 41.27 30.00
CA ASP A 551 -24.46 41.58 28.69
C ASP A 551 -23.67 40.44 28.03
N THR A 552 -24.38 39.43 27.50
CA THR A 552 -23.79 38.42 26.60
C THR A 552 -24.24 38.73 25.18
N GLN A 553 -23.30 39.09 24.31
CA GLN A 553 -23.57 39.27 22.89
C GLN A 553 -23.99 37.93 22.30
N THR A 554 -25.21 37.85 21.77
CA THR A 554 -25.59 36.79 20.85
C THR A 554 -24.74 36.96 19.59
N SER A 555 -23.79 36.06 19.34
CA SER A 555 -23.14 35.99 18.05
C SER A 555 -24.13 35.41 17.05
N THR A 556 -24.54 36.20 16.07
CA THR A 556 -25.27 35.71 14.90
C THR A 556 -24.31 35.06 13.92
N ASP A 557 -24.81 34.19 13.04
CA ASP A 557 -24.17 33.73 11.80
C ASP A 557 -25.06 34.26 10.68
N ASP A 558 -24.58 35.27 9.95
CA ASP A 558 -25.42 36.06 9.03
C ASP A 558 -25.51 35.44 7.62
N ASP A 559 -24.63 34.51 7.27
CA ASP A 559 -24.58 33.83 5.96
C ASP A 559 -24.82 32.31 6.02
N GLU A 560 -25.07 31.79 7.22
CA GLU A 560 -25.55 30.42 7.49
C GLU A 560 -24.58 29.36 6.98
N ASP A 561 -23.28 29.63 7.09
CA ASP A 561 -22.21 28.73 6.64
C ASP A 561 -21.64 27.83 7.75
N GLY A 562 -22.23 27.93 8.95
CA GLY A 562 -21.90 27.13 10.11
C GLY A 562 -20.85 27.78 11.02
N VAL A 563 -20.33 28.96 10.68
CA VAL A 563 -19.38 29.72 11.49
C VAL A 563 -19.99 31.04 11.97
N LEU A 564 -20.01 31.23 13.29
CA LEU A 564 -20.54 32.43 13.92
C LEU A 564 -19.78 33.70 13.48
N ASN A 565 -20.48 34.83 13.26
CA ASN A 565 -19.91 36.10 12.79
C ASN A 565 -18.68 36.62 13.57
N GLU A 566 -18.54 36.23 14.84
CA GLU A 566 -17.38 36.60 15.67
C GLU A 566 -16.11 35.77 15.39
N ALA A 567 -16.29 34.60 14.79
CA ALA A 567 -15.27 33.63 14.38
C ALA A 567 -15.18 33.46 12.85
N ASP A 568 -16.11 34.05 12.10
CA ASP A 568 -16.16 34.03 10.63
C ASP A 568 -15.24 35.13 10.05
N ASP A 569 -14.21 34.68 9.34
CA ASP A 569 -13.24 35.54 8.65
C ASP A 569 -13.76 35.96 7.25
N CYS A 570 -14.85 35.36 6.75
CA CYS A 570 -15.37 35.48 5.39
C CYS A 570 -16.88 35.78 5.30
N PRO A 571 -17.34 36.94 5.81
CA PRO A 571 -18.75 37.27 5.81
C PRO A 571 -19.33 37.34 4.39
N ASN A 572 -20.48 36.68 4.19
CA ASN A 572 -21.23 36.46 2.94
C ASN A 572 -20.75 35.27 2.07
N THR A 573 -20.37 34.17 2.69
CA THR A 573 -20.15 32.89 2.02
C THR A 573 -21.41 32.44 1.27
N PRO A 574 -21.31 32.05 -0.02
CA PRO A 574 -22.47 31.58 -0.76
C PRO A 574 -23.10 30.36 -0.09
N ALA A 575 -24.40 30.42 0.19
CA ALA A 575 -25.15 29.31 0.79
C ALA A 575 -24.92 27.98 0.05
N GLY A 576 -24.52 26.94 0.79
CA GLY A 576 -24.20 25.60 0.27
C GLY A 576 -22.76 25.42 -0.26
N ALA A 577 -21.88 26.42 -0.09
CA ALA A 577 -20.46 26.26 -0.39
C ALA A 577 -19.73 25.62 0.80
N ALA A 578 -18.82 24.67 0.53
CA ALA A 578 -17.98 24.08 1.56
C ALA A 578 -17.01 25.13 2.13
N THR A 579 -17.06 25.32 3.46
CA THR A 579 -16.25 26.27 4.22
C THR A 579 -15.14 25.56 5.00
N ASP A 580 -14.10 26.30 5.38
CA ASP A 580 -13.17 25.83 6.40
C ASP A 580 -13.67 26.21 7.81
N ALA A 581 -12.88 25.89 8.84
CA ALA A 581 -13.20 26.23 10.24
C ALA A 581 -13.33 27.73 10.53
N LYS A 582 -13.19 28.61 9.52
CA LYS A 582 -13.29 30.05 9.63
C LYS A 582 -14.38 30.67 8.74
N GLY A 583 -15.27 29.86 8.17
CA GLY A 583 -16.37 30.31 7.32
C GLY A 583 -15.94 30.63 5.89
N CYS A 584 -14.68 30.41 5.51
CA CYS A 584 -14.26 30.82 4.16
C CYS A 584 -14.56 29.75 3.11
N SER A 585 -15.23 30.10 2.01
CA SER A 585 -15.25 29.23 0.82
C SER A 585 -13.89 29.22 0.10
N SER A 586 -13.65 28.17 -0.70
CA SER A 586 -12.45 28.06 -1.53
C SER A 586 -12.23 29.26 -2.46
N GLN A 587 -13.31 29.90 -2.93
CA GLN A 587 -13.25 31.07 -3.79
C GLN A 587 -12.97 32.36 -3.03
N GLN A 588 -13.57 32.56 -1.84
CA GLN A 588 -13.25 33.71 -0.98
C GLN A 588 -11.81 33.68 -0.47
N ARG A 589 -11.26 32.50 -0.16
CA ARG A 589 -9.84 32.35 0.17
C ARG A 589 -8.91 32.73 -0.97
N ALA A 590 -9.29 32.43 -2.22
CA ALA A 590 -8.50 32.80 -3.40
C ALA A 590 -8.49 34.32 -3.62
N ASP A 591 -9.63 34.99 -3.41
CA ASP A 591 -9.76 36.44 -3.56
C ASP A 591 -9.01 37.22 -2.46
N LEU A 592 -8.94 36.68 -1.23
CA LEU A 592 -8.16 37.26 -0.11
C LEU A 592 -6.65 37.23 -0.34
N VAL A 593 -6.16 36.36 -1.22
CA VAL A 593 -4.74 36.29 -1.61
C VAL A 593 -4.39 37.37 -2.66
N GLU A 594 -5.32 37.74 -3.54
CA GLU A 594 -5.09 38.73 -4.60
C GLU A 594 -5.00 40.19 -4.09
N ASP A 595 -5.69 40.54 -3.00
CA ASP A 595 -5.81 41.93 -2.52
C ASP A 595 -4.54 42.47 -1.81
N SER A 596 -3.51 41.63 -1.64
CA SER A 596 -2.21 42.05 -1.10
C SER A 596 -1.26 42.69 -2.12
N THR A 597 -1.68 42.88 -3.38
CA THR A 597 -0.80 43.40 -4.44
C THR A 597 -1.38 44.58 -5.22
N GLU A 598 -1.60 45.71 -4.54
CA GLU A 598 -1.84 46.97 -5.25
C GLU A 598 -0.58 47.48 -5.99
N SER A 599 -0.69 47.45 -7.32
CA SER A 599 -0.30 48.52 -8.26
C SER A 599 1.20 48.90 -8.37
N THR A 600 1.81 48.51 -9.50
CA THR A 600 2.47 49.49 -10.39
C THR A 600 2.60 48.95 -11.81
N ALA A 601 1.87 49.55 -12.73
CA ALA A 601 1.93 49.26 -14.16
C ALA A 601 3.20 49.84 -14.81
N GLY A 602 3.85 49.05 -15.68
CA GLY A 602 4.69 49.57 -16.75
C GLY A 602 5.78 48.62 -17.24
N ASN A 603 5.60 48.04 -18.45
CA ASN A 603 6.57 47.49 -19.42
C ASN A 603 7.87 46.74 -19.01
N SER A 604 8.13 46.50 -17.72
CA SER A 604 9.17 45.59 -17.22
C SER A 604 8.59 44.20 -16.89
N ALA A 605 7.26 44.06 -16.87
CA ALA A 605 6.55 42.84 -16.51
C ALA A 605 6.86 41.66 -17.45
N GLN A 606 7.05 41.87 -18.76
CA GLN A 606 7.37 40.76 -19.68
C GLN A 606 8.78 40.18 -19.46
N SER A 607 9.77 41.00 -19.11
CA SER A 607 11.12 40.50 -18.81
C SER A 607 11.21 39.90 -17.40
N PHE A 608 10.41 40.42 -16.45
CA PHE A 608 10.31 39.87 -15.11
C PHE A 608 9.54 38.55 -15.08
N PHE A 609 8.43 38.41 -15.83
CA PHE A 609 7.70 37.14 -16.00
C PHE A 609 8.52 36.08 -16.72
N LEU A 610 9.33 36.44 -17.73
CA LEU A 610 10.22 35.48 -18.39
C LEU A 610 11.33 34.98 -17.46
N ILE A 611 11.90 35.87 -16.64
CA ILE A 611 12.90 35.49 -15.63
C ILE A 611 12.24 34.70 -14.50
N LEU A 612 11.03 35.05 -14.06
CA LEU A 612 10.26 34.28 -13.08
C LEU A 612 9.87 32.90 -13.63
N MET A 613 9.48 32.77 -14.90
CA MET A 613 9.18 31.48 -15.52
C MET A 613 10.44 30.62 -15.68
N ILE A 614 11.58 31.18 -16.09
CA ILE A 614 12.85 30.44 -16.17
C ILE A 614 13.36 30.09 -14.77
N SER A 615 13.20 30.98 -13.79
CA SER A 615 13.59 30.73 -12.40
C SER A 615 12.63 29.75 -11.72
N ALA A 616 11.34 29.78 -12.05
CA ALA A 616 10.33 28.83 -11.60
C ALA A 616 10.47 27.48 -12.29
N LEU A 617 10.98 27.42 -13.53
CA LEU A 617 11.35 26.16 -14.22
C LEU A 617 12.64 25.55 -13.65
N ILE A 618 13.60 26.37 -13.22
CA ILE A 618 14.81 25.92 -12.53
C ILE A 618 14.50 25.56 -11.06
N LEU A 619 13.61 26.30 -10.40
CA LEU A 619 13.10 25.98 -9.06
C LEU A 619 12.11 24.82 -9.08
N SER A 620 11.34 24.58 -10.15
CA SER A 620 10.47 23.42 -10.28
C SER A 620 11.25 22.19 -10.74
N GLY A 621 12.29 22.32 -11.54
CA GLY A 621 13.24 21.21 -11.79
C GLY A 621 14.06 20.87 -10.55
N GLY A 622 14.51 21.89 -9.80
CA GLY A 622 15.19 21.72 -8.51
C GLY A 622 14.27 21.16 -7.43
N ALA A 623 13.03 21.64 -7.32
CA ALA A 623 12.02 21.12 -6.41
C ALA A 623 11.51 19.76 -6.86
N TYR A 624 11.39 19.46 -8.15
CA TYR A 624 11.06 18.13 -8.67
C TYR A 624 12.15 17.12 -8.32
N VAL A 625 13.43 17.48 -8.46
CA VAL A 625 14.54 16.61 -8.05
C VAL A 625 14.61 16.47 -6.53
N ILE A 626 14.35 17.53 -5.77
CA ILE A 626 14.33 17.49 -4.30
C ILE A 626 13.12 16.69 -3.78
N LEU A 627 11.92 16.90 -4.32
CA LEU A 627 10.69 16.19 -3.97
C LEU A 627 10.75 14.74 -4.40
N ARG A 628 11.29 14.44 -5.60
CA ARG A 628 11.54 13.06 -6.03
C ARG A 628 12.61 12.39 -5.17
N GLY A 629 13.64 13.13 -4.75
CA GLY A 629 14.63 12.66 -3.78
C GLY A 629 14.01 12.33 -2.43
N MET A 630 13.20 13.24 -1.88
CA MET A 630 12.47 13.04 -0.62
C MET A 630 11.47 11.89 -0.72
N ARG A 631 10.72 11.78 -1.82
CA ARG A 631 9.81 10.66 -2.08
C ARG A 631 10.58 9.36 -2.18
N SER A 632 11.71 9.34 -2.89
CA SER A 632 12.53 8.15 -3.03
C SER A 632 13.14 7.68 -1.71
N GLU A 633 13.55 8.62 -0.85
CA GLU A 633 13.97 8.31 0.53
C GLU A 633 12.77 7.82 1.35
N ALA A 634 11.58 8.40 1.18
CA ALA A 634 10.38 7.98 1.87
C ALA A 634 9.90 6.57 1.45
N GLU A 635 9.99 6.18 0.18
CA GLU A 635 9.61 4.82 -0.27
C GLU A 635 10.53 3.75 0.31
N ASP A 636 11.85 4.02 0.32
CA ASP A 636 12.82 3.14 0.96
C ASP A 636 12.45 2.95 2.44
N VAL A 637 12.14 4.08 3.11
CA VAL A 637 11.68 4.10 4.50
C VAL A 637 10.37 3.34 4.67
N LYS A 638 9.41 3.49 3.77
CA LYS A 638 8.07 2.89 3.85
C LYS A 638 8.15 1.37 3.86
N ASP A 639 8.90 0.79 2.92
CA ASP A 639 9.11 -0.65 2.84
C ASP A 639 9.72 -1.21 4.13
N ALA A 640 10.77 -0.57 4.63
CA ALA A 640 11.45 -1.07 5.82
C ALA A 640 10.74 -0.73 7.13
N ILE A 641 10.08 0.43 7.25
CA ILE A 641 9.27 0.81 8.42
C ILE A 641 8.05 -0.09 8.52
N SER A 642 7.39 -0.44 7.41
CA SER A 642 6.28 -1.39 7.43
C SER A 642 6.70 -2.72 8.08
N GLU A 643 7.98 -3.10 7.93
CA GLU A 643 8.60 -4.32 8.44
C GLU A 643 9.31 -4.15 9.82
N ALA A 644 9.73 -2.93 10.19
CA ALA A 644 10.50 -2.59 11.40
C ALA A 644 9.71 -1.83 12.50
N ALA A 645 8.62 -1.13 12.19
CA ALA A 645 7.80 -0.35 13.14
C ALA A 645 6.89 -1.21 14.03
N PHE A 646 7.41 -2.35 14.45
CA PHE A 646 6.73 -3.34 15.29
C PHE A 646 6.84 -3.03 16.79
N ALA A 647 7.19 -1.80 17.18
CA ALA A 647 7.16 -1.34 18.57
C ALA A 647 7.14 0.20 18.69
N ASP A 648 6.06 0.88 18.29
CA ASP A 648 5.49 2.02 19.02
C ASP A 648 4.38 2.70 18.20
N VAL A 649 3.20 2.83 18.80
CA VAL A 649 2.15 3.76 18.37
C VAL A 649 2.48 5.12 18.95
N VAL A 650 2.98 6.06 18.14
CA VAL A 650 2.93 7.49 18.46
C VAL A 650 2.70 8.30 17.19
N THR A 651 1.55 8.98 17.14
CA THR A 651 1.17 9.93 16.09
C THR A 651 1.98 11.22 16.19
N THR A 652 2.52 11.69 15.07
CA THR A 652 2.93 13.10 14.89
C THR A 652 2.35 13.62 13.58
N PRO A 653 1.67 14.78 13.58
CA PRO A 653 1.05 15.31 12.37
C PRO A 653 2.11 15.90 11.43
N VAL A 654 2.02 15.57 10.15
CA VAL A 654 2.73 16.24 9.06
C VAL A 654 1.68 17.01 8.25
N GLU A 655 1.93 18.30 8.03
CA GLU A 655 1.06 19.20 7.28
C GLU A 655 1.03 18.83 5.79
N THR A 656 -0.16 18.63 5.24
CA THR A 656 -0.43 18.43 3.81
C THR A 656 -0.85 19.76 3.17
N GLU A 657 -0.06 20.25 2.21
CA GLU A 657 -0.50 21.29 1.27
C GLU A 657 -0.80 20.66 -0.09
N GLY A 658 -2.07 20.75 -0.49
CA GLY A 658 -2.64 20.09 -1.64
C GLY A 658 -2.14 20.60 -3.00
N TRP A 659 -2.12 19.68 -3.96
CA TRP A 659 -1.88 19.97 -5.37
C TRP A 659 -3.10 19.58 -6.20
N GLN A 660 -3.77 20.57 -6.77
CA GLN A 660 -4.76 20.35 -7.82
C GLN A 660 -4.08 19.91 -9.12
N GLN A 661 -4.48 18.76 -9.63
CA GLN A 661 -4.10 18.24 -10.94
C GLN A 661 -4.77 19.03 -12.08
N PRO A 662 -4.06 19.34 -13.18
CA PRO A 662 -4.69 19.69 -14.44
C PRO A 662 -5.06 18.41 -15.21
N VAL A 663 -6.36 18.22 -15.44
CA VAL A 663 -6.95 17.20 -16.33
C VAL A 663 -6.39 17.29 -17.74
N LEU A 664 -5.95 16.17 -18.35
CA LEU A 664 -5.96 15.99 -19.81
C LEU A 664 -6.15 14.52 -20.25
N ASN A 665 -7.43 14.15 -20.39
CA ASN A 665 -8.02 13.53 -21.58
C ASN A 665 -7.07 12.85 -22.58
N ALA A 666 -6.98 11.52 -22.51
CA ALA A 666 -6.37 10.69 -23.52
C ALA A 666 -7.27 10.59 -24.75
N THR A 667 -6.97 11.32 -25.82
CA THR A 667 -7.31 10.90 -27.19
C THR A 667 -6.44 11.61 -28.25
N GLY A 668 -5.66 10.82 -28.99
CA GLY A 668 -5.15 11.17 -30.32
C GLY A 668 -3.63 11.20 -30.45
N SER A 669 -3.10 10.54 -31.49
CA SER A 669 -1.70 10.58 -31.92
C SER A 669 -1.15 12.02 -31.91
N GLY A 670 -0.27 12.32 -30.97
CA GLY A 670 0.11 13.69 -30.58
C GLY A 670 1.16 14.39 -31.44
N VAL A 671 1.62 13.79 -32.55
CA VAL A 671 2.68 14.40 -33.36
C VAL A 671 2.12 15.41 -34.36
N THR A 672 2.27 16.70 -34.06
CA THR A 672 1.83 17.78 -34.97
C THR A 672 2.90 18.16 -36.00
N PRO A 673 2.51 18.72 -37.17
CA PRO A 673 3.48 19.30 -38.11
C PRO A 673 4.36 20.41 -37.51
N ALA A 674 3.88 21.10 -36.46
CA ALA A 674 4.65 22.10 -35.73
C ALA A 674 5.75 21.48 -34.85
N MET A 675 5.50 20.30 -34.30
CA MET A 675 6.50 19.51 -33.58
C MET A 675 7.59 19.02 -34.54
N LEU A 676 7.21 18.46 -35.69
CA LEU A 676 8.18 17.98 -36.69
C LEU A 676 9.04 19.10 -37.31
N ALA A 677 8.53 20.33 -37.35
CA ALA A 677 9.30 21.49 -37.78
C ALA A 677 10.43 21.86 -36.79
N GLN A 678 10.33 21.46 -35.52
CA GLN A 678 11.31 21.75 -34.47
C GLN A 678 12.41 20.69 -34.36
N VAL A 679 12.19 19.49 -34.91
CA VAL A 679 13.17 18.39 -34.97
C VAL A 679 13.44 17.94 -36.42
N PRO A 680 13.98 18.83 -37.29
CA PRO A 680 14.10 18.53 -38.72
C PRO A 680 15.00 17.32 -39.00
N GLY A 681 14.46 16.35 -39.75
CA GLY A 681 15.15 15.09 -40.07
C GLY A 681 14.68 13.90 -39.23
N TRP A 682 13.88 14.12 -38.19
CA TRP A 682 13.14 13.07 -37.49
C TRP A 682 11.79 12.81 -38.19
N THR A 683 11.34 11.55 -38.27
CA THR A 683 10.02 11.22 -38.84
C THR A 683 8.92 11.35 -37.79
N ALA A 684 7.66 11.42 -38.24
CA ALA A 684 6.51 11.44 -37.35
C ALA A 684 6.47 10.20 -36.44
N GLU A 685 6.72 9.03 -37.02
CA GLU A 685 6.78 7.78 -36.26
C GLU A 685 7.91 7.82 -35.22
N MET A 686 9.04 8.45 -35.55
CA MET A 686 10.19 8.54 -34.65
C MET A 686 9.91 9.41 -33.41
N VAL A 687 9.21 10.54 -33.60
CA VAL A 687 8.78 11.39 -32.49
C VAL A 687 7.74 10.67 -31.63
N GLU A 688 6.79 9.99 -32.27
CA GLU A 688 5.75 9.24 -31.58
C GLU A 688 6.33 8.11 -30.72
N GLU A 689 7.36 7.43 -31.21
CA GLU A 689 8.03 6.35 -30.49
C GLU A 689 8.77 6.85 -29.23
N TYR A 690 9.40 8.02 -29.29
CA TYR A 690 10.01 8.62 -28.11
C TYR A 690 8.97 9.12 -27.09
N LEU A 691 7.85 9.68 -27.55
CA LEU A 691 6.76 10.09 -26.66
C LEU A 691 6.16 8.89 -25.91
N LYS A 692 6.03 7.73 -26.59
CA LYS A 692 5.64 6.46 -25.97
C LYS A 692 6.65 5.93 -24.95
N GLN A 693 7.89 6.41 -24.99
CA GLN A 693 8.93 6.10 -24.00
C GLN A 693 8.92 7.07 -22.81
N GLY A 694 7.83 7.83 -22.62
CA GLY A 694 7.66 8.76 -21.51
C GLY A 694 8.38 10.09 -21.68
N TRP A 695 8.98 10.36 -22.85
CA TRP A 695 9.61 11.65 -23.11
C TRP A 695 8.56 12.72 -23.35
N THR A 696 8.71 13.88 -22.71
CA THR A 696 7.99 15.09 -23.09
C THR A 696 8.58 15.65 -24.38
N PHE A 697 7.77 16.37 -25.17
CA PHE A 697 8.26 16.95 -26.42
C PHE A 697 9.40 17.98 -26.21
N ASP A 698 9.41 18.68 -25.08
CA ASP A 698 10.48 19.62 -24.72
C ASP A 698 11.80 18.91 -24.41
N GLN A 699 11.75 17.72 -23.76
CA GLN A 699 12.92 16.86 -23.58
C GLN A 699 13.46 16.37 -24.93
N LEU A 700 12.58 15.99 -25.86
CA LEU A 700 13.00 15.58 -27.20
C LEU A 700 13.63 16.70 -28.00
N LEU A 701 13.14 17.92 -27.86
CA LEU A 701 13.76 19.08 -28.50
C LEU A 701 15.16 19.34 -27.95
N THR A 702 15.34 19.23 -26.63
CA THR A 702 16.65 19.36 -25.97
C THR A 702 17.62 18.29 -26.47
N TYR A 703 17.19 17.03 -26.46
CA TYR A 703 17.97 15.91 -26.95
C TYR A 703 18.33 16.04 -28.44
N TYR A 704 17.38 16.47 -29.28
CA TYR A 704 17.64 16.78 -30.69
C TYR A 704 18.69 17.89 -30.86
N GLN A 705 18.66 18.92 -30.03
CA GLN A 705 19.65 20.00 -30.07
C GLN A 705 21.04 19.50 -29.65
N GLU A 706 21.13 18.61 -28.66
CA GLU A 706 22.38 17.94 -28.29
C GLU A 706 22.91 17.04 -29.42
N GLN A 707 22.04 16.30 -30.10
CA GLN A 707 22.37 15.53 -31.30
C GLN A 707 22.98 16.39 -32.40
N VAL A 708 22.32 17.50 -32.73
CA VAL A 708 22.82 18.44 -33.74
C VAL A 708 24.14 19.08 -33.29
N ALA A 709 24.33 19.31 -31.99
CA ALA A 709 25.58 19.86 -31.46
C ALA A 709 26.76 18.84 -31.49
N GLN A 710 26.50 17.56 -31.21
CA GLN A 710 27.53 16.51 -31.18
C GLN A 710 27.88 15.95 -32.57
N HIS A 711 26.91 15.92 -33.49
CA HIS A 711 27.06 15.33 -34.83
C HIS A 711 26.94 16.33 -35.98
N GLY A 712 26.75 17.62 -35.69
CA GLY A 712 26.74 18.70 -36.67
C GLY A 712 28.14 19.18 -37.07
N GLN A 713 28.90 18.33 -37.78
CA GLN A 713 29.94 18.76 -38.74
C GLN A 713 29.89 17.91 -40.01
#